data_AF-A0A166SBR6-F1
#
_entry.id   AF-A0A166SBR6-F1
#
_cell.length_a   1.000
_cell.length_b   1.000
_cell.length_c   1.000
_cell.angle_alpha   90.00
_cell.angle_beta   90.00
_cell.angle_gamma   90.00
#
_symmetry.space_group_name_H-M   'P 1'
#
loop_
_entity.id
_entity.type
_entity.pdbx_description
1 polymer ?
#
loop_
_entity_poly.entity_id
_entity_poly.type
_entity_poly.pdbx_seq_one_letter_code
_entity_poly.pdbx_strand_id
1 'polypeptide(L)'
;MIYQTSTLCRIPAEVLENIALEVTVLDPYGPPSGLIPLLCTCKHIGQLLAFKHTPDLYARVFRSRFDVAAAKRRFGPIAVQSSNLSKQLIIYCETLRDIKRGDIYSITVEGTLKSALFLALESDGKNAVQLQKAGLGDFVDRFVRERLRDTAPLCNGWPAESTVNAIALWLMWFTTTREQLQAETIEQRQQVIDLVLPYVVMPFRYPSAHAPANHFNMPLHTPSNISPSRVWSQRFPNSIPTAHGSFPLYRATSAVLEDVFHYDINLEFSRPLVTVAAKMLYFSRREILPIGVPPHLPFDRATAIALGHTHVRPTQADVHEVNAHQSVQMVPPPNWNYADTLSPSELDAMHQGLWTPTLTSASAMWDNDWNRSAFCFDPWSTPKMKGVTYTHGMFNGLWQGRMLVPDELHYRTLMRTGVRPPNFGEGNPHVTTVPVFMRLREHHCISPEQPVRVGGRGDHFDEGLSNAWMPKMRINEDNGICVVTDENGNKSSYHTYVPGKPSPHSEETCTSCIEHRERSEDDMRQRSAKLANPDVDMDMDMDIPAPDAEVESVFASVGLAHDYEMEEDDSEMEDDYEGSDVESMHADEVMHKDEVIEPQPARVKCDGIQDMFLTGETDMNHGQAWNHYIFYGRIRPWDGLIALVRVPRRVSGREDRHLGRWVFTGYIVGGKNFVGTWRALHQEDVGTPTWESAFCPSGWSPSSTPSDLRRAWARIPIKCVNSGLVLIPLLISAMQIPIVSPLADDPKAETTVKIIAGKVFDPYTLQLLDKRVITVSPVSGLITDIQPWSDSNDIQVCDDADTTVIDLRSLTVLAGFVDVHVHFFLHTYSETSWDDQVTKENLVERTVRATLHAKRTLMAGFTAVRDLGTEGAGDADISLRKCLSGAKPLIPGPRYFCANRAIVCTGSYGPKSSVHINQDGVEGITGAEVADGIEGCIKAVRRQVGAGADWIKVYANYGMRSRMTPVSSRAGQPSATFSTPELKAIIDTAHSYGVKVAAHATNEDTIQTLSDLGVDSLEHGLGVNAHNLHGNMKWAPTLAAYYTLGQDSDTWRDAKLAFTRAVSTGAENIVCGGDTGVFAHGENALEMQLMVKLGADWRKVLKWATLGGWECVRSTGWEGKIGAQRLARVEEMKEDRGTVGDNEVPFGAIRKGFAADIIATSGDFEQDFGSAVEASSILFVMKGGHVYKQDGSEKA
;
A
#
# COMPACT_ATOMS: atom_id res chain seq x y z
N MET A 1 42.39 43.41 52.72
CA MET A 1 43.10 42.12 52.69
C MET A 1 42.66 41.30 53.90
N ILE A 2 41.69 40.41 53.74
CA ILE A 2 41.39 39.38 54.74
C ILE A 2 42.08 38.13 54.21
N TYR A 3 43.14 37.68 54.90
CA TYR A 3 43.83 36.44 54.55
C TYR A 3 42.84 35.27 54.69
N GLN A 4 42.35 34.73 53.56
CA GLN A 4 41.65 33.45 53.55
C GLN A 4 42.61 32.37 54.06
N THR A 5 42.23 31.74 55.18
CA THR A 5 43.04 30.75 55.91
C THR A 5 42.96 29.34 55.32
N SER A 6 42.04 29.09 54.38
CA SER A 6 41.91 27.79 53.72
C SER A 6 43.00 27.60 52.66
N THR A 7 43.83 26.57 52.81
CA THR A 7 44.85 26.16 51.83
C THR A 7 44.23 25.87 50.46
N LEU A 8 42.98 25.40 50.42
CA LEU A 8 42.20 25.15 49.20
C LEU A 8 41.90 26.42 48.40
N CYS A 9 41.72 27.58 49.05
CA CYS A 9 41.48 28.86 48.38
C CYS A 9 42.78 29.50 47.83
N ARG A 10 43.95 28.88 48.04
CA ARG A 10 45.24 29.33 47.49
C ARG A 10 45.65 28.59 46.23
N ILE A 11 44.88 27.58 45.82
CA ILE A 11 45.14 26.82 44.60
C ILE A 11 44.85 27.75 43.40
N PRO A 12 45.74 27.84 42.40
CA PRO A 12 45.50 28.61 41.18
C PRO A 12 44.20 28.18 40.48
N ALA A 13 43.51 29.14 39.84
CA ALA A 13 42.24 28.91 39.17
C ALA A 13 42.34 27.79 38.11
N GLU A 14 43.42 27.77 37.34
CA GLU A 14 43.69 26.79 36.28
C GLU A 14 43.83 25.38 36.85
N VAL A 15 44.42 25.24 38.04
CA VAL A 15 44.56 23.96 38.73
C VAL A 15 43.20 23.49 39.26
N LEU A 16 42.39 24.40 39.81
CA LEU A 16 41.02 24.08 40.24
C LEU A 16 40.12 23.68 39.08
N GLU A 17 40.24 24.33 37.92
CA GLU A 17 39.54 23.96 36.69
C GLU A 17 39.95 22.58 36.18
N ASN A 18 41.26 22.26 36.21
CA ASN A 18 41.73 20.92 35.86
C ASN A 18 41.21 19.86 36.82
N ILE A 19 41.24 20.11 38.14
CA ILE A 19 40.64 19.22 39.13
C ILE A 19 39.15 19.04 38.84
N ALA A 20 38.43 20.12 38.57
CA ALA A 20 37.01 20.07 38.21
C ALA A 20 36.76 19.19 36.97
N LEU A 21 37.58 19.34 35.91
CA LEU A 21 37.48 18.50 34.72
C LEU A 21 37.75 17.03 35.04
N GLU A 22 38.85 16.70 35.74
CA GLU A 22 39.19 15.32 36.09
C GLU A 22 38.10 14.64 36.92
N VAL A 23 37.48 15.37 37.86
CA VAL A 23 36.33 14.88 38.63
C VAL A 23 35.15 14.51 37.73
N THR A 24 34.93 15.26 36.65
CA THR A 24 33.89 14.91 35.67
C THR A 24 34.28 13.75 34.74
N VAL A 25 35.57 13.43 34.59
CA VAL A 25 36.01 12.30 33.77
C VAL A 25 35.86 10.96 34.50
N LEU A 26 35.89 10.96 35.84
CA LEU A 26 35.70 9.76 36.67
C LEU A 26 34.35 9.05 36.46
N ASP A 27 33.29 9.82 36.22
CA ASP A 27 31.96 9.32 35.85
C ASP A 27 31.46 10.10 34.63
N PRO A 28 31.80 9.68 33.40
CA PRO A 28 31.55 10.46 32.19
C PRO A 28 30.07 10.47 31.77
N TYR A 29 29.20 9.73 32.46
CA TYR A 29 27.80 9.57 32.08
C TYR A 29 26.89 10.63 32.71
N GLY A 30 25.88 11.05 31.95
CA GLY A 30 24.85 11.99 32.40
C GLY A 30 25.38 13.38 32.78
N PRO A 31 24.65 14.11 33.63
CA PRO A 31 25.09 15.40 34.14
C PRO A 31 26.38 15.28 34.99
N PRO A 32 27.27 16.29 35.02
CA PRO A 32 28.52 16.27 35.78
C PRO A 32 28.30 16.39 37.29
N SER A 33 27.62 15.40 37.88
CA SER A 33 27.19 15.40 39.29
C SER A 33 28.35 15.40 40.29
N GLY A 34 29.49 14.80 39.92
CA GLY A 34 30.72 14.84 40.70
C GLY A 34 31.27 16.25 40.93
N LEU A 35 30.87 17.23 40.11
CA LEU A 35 31.25 18.63 40.28
C LEU A 35 30.48 19.30 41.44
N ILE A 36 29.29 18.81 41.79
CA ILE A 36 28.42 19.44 42.81
C ILE A 36 29.12 19.47 44.18
N PRO A 37 29.67 18.37 44.73
CA PRO A 37 30.43 18.42 45.97
C PRO A 37 31.56 19.44 45.96
N LEU A 38 32.29 19.57 44.83
CA LEU A 38 33.39 20.53 44.68
C LEU A 38 32.89 21.98 44.73
N LEU A 39 31.80 22.29 44.02
CA LEU A 39 31.16 23.61 44.03
C LEU A 39 30.61 23.99 45.41
N CYS A 40 30.19 23.00 46.21
CA CYS A 40 29.67 23.20 47.55
C CYS A 40 30.74 23.30 48.65
N THR A 41 32.03 23.14 48.32
CA THR A 41 33.13 23.19 49.33
C THR A 41 33.25 24.55 50.03
N CYS A 42 33.22 25.66 49.28
CA CYS A 42 33.15 27.00 49.83
C CYS A 42 32.64 28.02 48.78
N LYS A 43 32.14 29.17 49.24
CA LYS A 43 31.61 30.23 48.36
C LYS A 43 32.62 30.72 47.32
N HIS A 44 33.91 30.79 47.68
CA HIS A 44 34.96 31.25 46.77
C HIS A 44 35.17 30.28 45.60
N ILE A 45 35.34 28.99 45.88
CA ILE A 45 35.48 27.95 44.86
C ILE A 45 34.20 27.83 44.02
N GLY A 46 33.02 27.87 44.67
CA GLY A 46 31.74 27.84 43.97
C GLY A 46 31.52 29.03 43.04
N GLN A 47 31.98 30.24 43.39
CA GLN A 47 31.95 31.42 42.51
C GLN A 47 32.99 31.32 41.39
N LEU A 48 34.21 30.87 41.71
CA LEU A 48 35.31 30.77 40.75
C LEU A 48 35.00 29.76 39.63
N LEU A 49 34.42 28.60 39.98
CA LEU A 49 34.05 27.55 39.02
C LEU A 49 32.61 27.66 38.52
N ALA A 50 31.90 28.77 38.82
CA ALA A 50 30.51 28.92 38.42
C ALA A 50 30.39 28.99 36.89
N PHE A 51 29.32 28.38 36.35
CA PHE A 51 29.01 28.38 34.92
C PHE A 51 29.14 29.75 34.23
N LYS A 52 28.65 30.82 34.87
CA LYS A 52 28.69 32.18 34.32
C LYS A 52 30.11 32.74 34.19
N HIS A 53 31.07 32.26 35.00
CA HIS A 53 32.42 32.80 35.08
C HIS A 53 33.45 31.98 34.31
N THR A 54 33.22 30.69 34.09
CA THR A 54 34.18 29.77 33.44
C THR A 54 33.57 28.94 32.30
N PRO A 55 33.07 29.56 31.21
CA PRO A 55 32.50 28.83 30.08
C PRO A 55 33.51 27.86 29.42
N ASP A 56 34.80 28.17 29.45
CA ASP A 56 35.87 27.30 28.92
C ASP A 56 35.96 25.96 29.65
N LEU A 57 35.83 25.95 30.97
CA LEU A 57 35.78 24.72 31.77
C LEU A 57 34.61 23.84 31.31
N TYR A 58 33.40 24.40 31.20
CA TYR A 58 32.22 23.64 30.81
C TYR A 58 32.25 23.20 29.34
N ALA A 59 32.92 23.95 28.46
CA ALA A 59 33.19 23.51 27.10
C ALA A 59 34.17 22.33 27.04
N ARG A 60 35.16 22.28 27.94
CA ARG A 60 36.05 21.11 28.09
C ARG A 60 35.29 19.91 28.65
N VAL A 61 34.40 20.12 29.63
CA VAL A 61 33.48 19.08 30.14
C VAL A 61 32.61 18.55 29.00
N PHE A 62 32.04 19.41 28.16
CA PHE A 62 31.25 18.99 26.99
C PHE A 62 32.05 18.07 26.07
N ARG A 63 33.25 18.49 25.63
CA ARG A 63 34.12 17.69 24.74
C ARG A 63 34.51 16.33 25.32
N SER A 64 34.63 16.25 26.64
CA SER A 64 34.92 14.97 27.31
C SER A 64 33.72 14.01 27.28
N ARG A 65 32.49 14.52 27.26
CA ARG A 65 31.25 13.75 27.45
C ARG A 65 30.39 13.56 26.20
N PHE A 66 30.54 14.42 25.20
CA PHE A 66 29.72 14.46 23.99
C PHE A 66 30.59 14.62 22.73
N ASP A 67 30.05 14.19 21.61
CA ASP A 67 30.67 14.28 20.29
C ASP A 67 30.49 15.71 19.73
N VAL A 68 31.56 16.27 19.14
CA VAL A 68 31.58 17.65 18.60
C VAL A 68 31.87 17.72 17.10
N ALA A 69 32.34 16.63 16.50
CA ALA A 69 32.85 16.65 15.13
C ALA A 69 31.74 16.95 14.11
N ALA A 70 30.58 16.32 14.26
CA ALA A 70 29.41 16.57 13.41
C ALA A 70 28.93 18.02 13.49
N ALA A 71 28.84 18.58 14.70
CA ALA A 71 28.47 19.98 14.90
C ALA A 71 29.45 20.93 14.20
N LYS A 72 30.76 20.66 14.32
CA LYS A 72 31.78 21.44 13.62
C LYS A 72 31.65 21.32 12.09
N ARG A 73 31.37 20.13 11.55
CA ARG A 73 31.16 19.93 10.10
C ARG A 73 29.94 20.70 9.57
N ARG A 74 28.85 20.72 10.33
CA ARG A 74 27.54 21.24 9.88
C ARG A 74 27.37 22.74 10.11
N PHE A 75 27.93 23.26 11.21
CA PHE A 75 27.76 24.65 11.61
C PHE A 75 29.07 25.44 11.58
N GLY A 76 30.20 24.79 11.28
CA GLY A 76 31.51 25.43 11.24
C GLY A 76 32.11 25.70 12.62
N PRO A 77 33.16 26.54 12.68
CA PRO A 77 33.90 26.82 13.91
C PRO A 77 33.08 27.47 15.03
N ILE A 78 31.98 28.15 14.69
CA ILE A 78 31.12 28.84 15.68
C ILE A 78 30.46 27.86 16.66
N ALA A 79 30.05 26.67 16.21
CA ALA A 79 29.40 25.70 17.10
C ALA A 79 30.35 25.14 18.17
N VAL A 80 31.65 25.13 17.92
CA VAL A 80 32.67 24.61 18.85
C VAL A 80 33.32 25.70 19.71
N GLN A 81 32.81 26.92 19.68
CA GLN A 81 33.21 27.98 20.62
C GLN A 81 32.83 27.61 22.06
N SER A 82 33.63 28.05 23.03
CA SER A 82 33.42 27.67 24.43
C SER A 82 32.07 28.11 24.99
N SER A 83 31.61 29.30 24.64
CA SER A 83 30.27 29.80 25.00
C SER A 83 29.17 28.85 24.53
N ASN A 84 29.23 28.41 23.28
CA ASN A 84 28.18 27.62 22.65
C ASN A 84 28.16 26.18 23.15
N LEU A 85 29.34 25.57 23.29
CA LEU A 85 29.48 24.23 23.88
C LEU A 85 29.03 24.21 25.35
N SER A 86 29.34 25.25 26.12
CA SER A 86 28.90 25.32 27.52
C SER A 86 27.38 25.43 27.64
N LYS A 87 26.71 26.24 26.79
CA LYS A 87 25.25 26.31 26.72
C LYS A 87 24.64 24.98 26.28
N GLN A 88 25.21 24.36 25.25
CA GLN A 88 24.74 23.06 24.75
C GLN A 88 24.86 21.95 25.80
N LEU A 89 25.87 22.01 26.68
CA LEU A 89 26.01 21.09 27.81
C LEU A 89 24.75 21.07 28.69
N ILE A 90 24.15 22.24 28.95
CA ILE A 90 22.93 22.35 29.75
C ILE A 90 21.79 21.63 29.04
N ILE A 91 21.55 21.96 27.77
CA ILE A 91 20.48 21.38 26.96
C ILE A 91 20.58 19.86 26.91
N TYR A 92 21.78 19.33 26.64
CA TYR A 92 22.00 17.88 26.59
C TYR A 92 21.84 17.22 27.98
N CYS A 93 22.34 17.85 29.05
CA CYS A 93 22.16 17.31 30.40
C CYS A 93 20.70 17.31 30.84
N GLU A 94 19.92 18.32 30.48
CA GLU A 94 18.47 18.39 30.74
C GLU A 94 17.73 17.34 29.93
N THR A 95 18.05 17.20 28.65
CA THR A 95 17.50 16.15 27.77
C THR A 95 17.71 14.76 28.35
N LEU A 96 18.95 14.42 28.74
CA LEU A 96 19.26 13.11 29.34
C LEU A 96 18.55 12.91 30.68
N ARG A 97 18.40 13.97 31.48
CA ARG A 97 17.66 13.92 32.75
C ARG A 97 16.18 13.64 32.51
N ASP A 98 15.57 14.29 31.53
CA ASP A 98 14.15 14.13 31.22
C ASP A 98 13.85 12.75 30.63
N ILE A 99 14.72 12.23 29.75
CA ILE A 99 14.65 10.84 29.28
C ILE A 99 14.71 9.88 30.48
N LYS A 100 15.67 10.08 31.39
CA LYS A 100 15.86 9.23 32.57
C LYS A 100 14.70 9.31 33.57
N ARG A 101 14.02 10.46 33.68
CA ARG A 101 12.80 10.61 34.47
C ARG A 101 11.66 9.75 33.91
N GLY A 102 11.65 9.53 32.61
CA GLY A 102 10.67 8.66 31.98
C GLY A 102 9.26 9.26 31.88
N ASP A 103 9.07 10.57 32.02
CA ASP A 103 7.75 11.16 31.85
C ASP A 103 7.48 11.46 30.37
N ILE A 104 6.80 10.52 29.69
CA ILE A 104 6.42 10.69 28.28
C ILE A 104 5.26 11.67 28.10
N TYR A 105 4.58 12.11 29.16
CA TYR A 105 3.45 13.06 29.09
C TYR A 105 3.84 14.48 29.50
N SER A 106 5.13 14.71 29.80
CA SER A 106 5.66 16.03 30.11
C SER A 106 5.37 17.04 28.98
N ILE A 107 5.07 18.28 29.35
CA ILE A 107 4.94 19.40 28.41
C ILE A 107 6.24 19.69 27.64
N THR A 108 7.39 19.25 28.18
CA THR A 108 8.72 19.44 27.54
C THR A 108 9.09 18.32 26.57
N VAL A 109 8.27 17.27 26.42
CA VAL A 109 8.62 16.05 25.67
C VAL A 109 9.03 16.31 24.22
N GLU A 110 8.40 17.29 23.57
CA GLU A 110 8.74 17.65 22.18
C GLU A 110 10.17 18.20 22.09
N GLY A 111 10.54 19.11 23.00
CA GLY A 111 11.91 19.64 23.10
C GLY A 111 12.91 18.54 23.42
N THR A 112 12.59 17.66 24.36
CA THR A 112 13.42 16.49 24.71
C THR A 112 13.67 15.59 23.50
N LEU A 113 12.63 15.27 22.72
CA LEU A 113 12.74 14.44 21.53
C LEU A 113 13.56 15.14 20.43
N LYS A 114 13.33 16.43 20.18
CA LYS A 114 14.13 17.24 19.24
C LYS A 114 15.62 17.20 19.61
N SER A 115 15.98 17.50 20.85
CA SER A 115 17.38 17.46 21.29
C SER A 115 17.97 16.04 21.24
N ALA A 116 17.17 15.01 21.54
CA ALA A 116 17.60 13.61 21.41
C ALA A 116 17.88 13.21 19.96
N LEU A 117 17.13 13.74 18.98
CA LEU A 117 17.38 13.50 17.55
C LEU A 117 18.75 14.04 17.14
N PHE A 118 19.07 15.27 17.54
CA PHE A 118 20.37 15.88 17.25
C PHE A 118 21.51 15.11 17.92
N LEU A 119 21.34 14.71 19.19
CA LEU A 119 22.30 13.82 19.87
C LEU A 119 22.56 12.53 19.07
N ALA A 120 21.51 11.91 18.51
CA ALA A 120 21.63 10.69 17.71
C ALA A 120 22.32 10.94 16.35
N LEU A 121 21.91 11.98 15.61
CA LEU A 121 22.48 12.33 14.30
C LEU A 121 23.92 12.85 14.37
N GLU A 122 24.33 13.39 15.51
CA GLU A 122 25.68 13.87 15.78
C GLU A 122 26.57 12.83 16.46
N SER A 123 26.04 11.63 16.73
CA SER A 123 26.77 10.61 17.45
C SER A 123 27.85 9.97 16.60
N ASP A 124 29.10 10.13 17.02
CA ASP A 124 30.20 9.25 16.60
C ASP A 124 30.45 8.14 17.63
N GLY A 125 29.94 8.31 18.86
CA GLY A 125 29.87 7.22 19.83
C GLY A 125 29.49 7.66 21.23
N LYS A 126 30.03 8.79 21.73
CA LYS A 126 29.75 9.26 23.10
C LYS A 126 28.28 9.61 23.26
N ASN A 127 27.70 10.33 22.30
CA ASN A 127 26.29 10.74 22.38
C ASN A 127 25.35 9.54 22.44
N ALA A 128 25.56 8.51 21.61
CA ALA A 128 24.75 7.31 21.62
C ALA A 128 24.88 6.52 22.93
N VAL A 129 26.08 6.42 23.52
CA VAL A 129 26.24 5.80 24.85
C VAL A 129 25.52 6.62 25.93
N GLN A 130 25.57 7.95 25.89
CA GLN A 130 24.81 8.80 26.82
C GLN A 130 23.31 8.54 26.73
N LEU A 131 22.76 8.54 25.50
CA LEU A 131 21.35 8.24 25.24
C LEU A 131 20.96 6.84 25.74
N GLN A 132 21.80 5.85 25.48
CA GLN A 132 21.59 4.47 25.95
C GLN A 132 21.56 4.42 27.49
N LYS A 133 22.52 5.06 28.17
CA LYS A 133 22.57 5.10 29.64
C LYS A 133 21.42 5.89 30.27
N ALA A 134 20.89 6.89 29.57
CA ALA A 134 19.70 7.62 30.00
C ALA A 134 18.41 6.80 29.89
N GLY A 135 18.42 5.67 29.15
CA GLY A 135 17.24 4.85 28.92
C GLY A 135 16.40 5.31 27.72
N LEU A 136 17.02 5.92 26.70
CA LEU A 136 16.30 6.42 25.52
C LEU A 136 15.47 5.31 24.85
N GLY A 137 16.01 4.10 24.73
CA GLY A 137 15.31 2.97 24.09
C GLY A 137 13.96 2.67 24.75
N ASP A 138 13.95 2.50 26.07
CA ASP A 138 12.71 2.26 26.83
C ASP A 138 11.78 3.47 26.82
N PHE A 139 12.34 4.69 26.82
CA PHE A 139 11.58 5.92 26.73
C PHE A 139 10.80 6.01 25.42
N VAL A 140 11.45 5.76 24.29
CA VAL A 140 10.82 5.86 22.96
C VAL A 140 9.96 4.65 22.62
N ASP A 141 10.30 3.44 23.07
CA ASP A 141 9.43 2.27 22.92
C ASP A 141 8.09 2.50 23.61
N ARG A 142 8.11 3.00 24.85
CA ARG A 142 6.88 3.34 25.57
C ARG A 142 6.13 4.50 24.92
N PHE A 143 6.83 5.55 24.48
CA PHE A 143 6.20 6.64 23.72
C PHE A 143 5.48 6.11 22.48
N VAL A 144 6.13 5.26 21.69
CA VAL A 144 5.57 4.69 20.46
C VAL A 144 4.33 3.84 20.78
N ARG A 145 4.39 3.00 21.82
CA ARG A 145 3.28 2.11 22.20
C ARG A 145 2.08 2.86 22.79
N GLU A 146 2.33 3.90 23.58
CA GLU A 146 1.28 4.58 24.35
C GLU A 146 0.75 5.84 23.65
N ARG A 147 1.60 6.58 22.91
CA ARG A 147 1.30 7.94 22.43
C ARG A 147 1.30 8.14 20.93
N LEU A 148 1.82 7.22 20.12
CA LEU A 148 1.89 7.39 18.66
C LEU A 148 0.52 7.63 18.02
N ARG A 149 -0.55 7.16 18.67
CA ARG A 149 -1.95 7.29 18.22
C ARG A 149 -2.78 8.32 18.99
N ASP A 150 -2.21 9.13 19.87
CA ASP A 150 -2.94 10.13 20.69
C ASP A 150 -3.83 11.04 19.83
N THR A 151 -3.32 11.46 18.68
CA THR A 151 -4.01 12.38 17.75
C THR A 151 -4.88 11.66 16.72
N ALA A 152 -4.93 10.33 16.74
CA ALA A 152 -5.69 9.55 15.77
C ALA A 152 -7.19 9.93 15.72
N PRO A 153 -7.89 10.20 16.84
CA PRO A 153 -9.28 10.66 16.80
C PRO A 153 -9.48 11.98 16.04
N LEU A 154 -8.49 12.88 16.05
CA LEU A 154 -8.51 14.15 15.31
C LEU A 154 -8.21 13.98 13.81
N CYS A 155 -7.71 12.82 13.42
CA CYS A 155 -7.22 12.49 12.08
C CYS A 155 -8.03 11.35 11.46
N ASN A 156 -9.34 11.29 11.73
CA ASN A 156 -10.26 10.24 11.24
C ASN A 156 -9.80 8.81 11.57
N GLY A 157 -9.20 8.62 12.75
CA GLY A 157 -8.66 7.34 13.24
C GLY A 157 -7.23 7.02 12.77
N TRP A 158 -6.68 7.77 11.81
CA TRP A 158 -5.30 7.61 11.33
C TRP A 158 -4.29 8.34 12.21
N PRO A 159 -3.09 7.81 12.45
CA PRO A 159 -2.10 8.52 13.25
C PRO A 159 -1.61 9.79 12.54
N ALA A 160 -1.40 10.89 13.26
CA ALA A 160 -0.94 12.14 12.65
C ALA A 160 0.52 12.03 12.19
N GLU A 161 0.87 12.74 11.12
CA GLU A 161 2.27 13.05 10.78
C GLU A 161 2.70 14.29 11.60
N SER A 162 2.88 14.11 12.91
CA SER A 162 3.41 15.16 13.79
C SER A 162 4.92 15.04 13.94
N THR A 163 5.58 16.15 14.27
CA THR A 163 7.02 16.19 14.55
C THR A 163 7.42 15.23 15.67
N VAL A 164 6.63 15.20 16.74
CA VAL A 164 6.83 14.27 17.86
C VAL A 164 6.77 12.80 17.40
N ASN A 165 5.79 12.41 16.59
CA ASN A 165 5.66 11.04 16.08
C ASN A 165 6.82 10.67 15.14
N ALA A 166 7.19 11.59 14.24
CA ALA A 166 8.30 11.40 13.33
C ALA A 166 9.61 11.15 14.08
N ILE A 167 9.94 12.03 15.02
CA ILE A 167 11.17 11.95 15.80
C ILE A 167 11.18 10.70 16.69
N ALA A 168 10.05 10.37 17.34
CA ALA A 168 9.96 9.17 18.17
C ALA A 168 10.26 7.88 17.37
N LEU A 169 9.75 7.76 16.14
CA LEU A 169 10.04 6.61 15.29
C LEU A 169 11.50 6.59 14.80
N TRP A 170 12.09 7.75 14.49
CA TRP A 170 13.51 7.84 14.16
C TRP A 170 14.40 7.45 15.35
N LEU A 171 14.10 7.91 16.56
CA LEU A 171 14.82 7.54 17.77
C LEU A 171 14.63 6.06 18.13
N MET A 172 13.42 5.50 17.92
CA MET A 172 13.19 4.07 18.04
C MET A 172 14.05 3.29 17.04
N TRP A 173 14.21 3.78 15.80
CA TRP A 173 15.11 3.19 14.83
C TRP A 173 16.58 3.24 15.28
N PHE A 174 17.07 4.40 15.71
CA PHE A 174 18.44 4.56 16.21
C PHE A 174 18.75 3.66 17.42
N THR A 175 17.75 3.35 18.24
CA THR A 175 17.91 2.54 19.45
C THR A 175 17.63 1.07 19.24
N THR A 176 17.01 0.66 18.13
CA THR A 176 16.70 -0.74 17.82
C THR A 176 17.97 -1.51 17.45
N THR A 177 18.31 -2.54 18.24
CA THR A 177 19.42 -3.47 17.94
C THR A 177 18.92 -4.85 17.53
N ARG A 178 19.81 -5.67 16.94
CA ARG A 178 19.47 -7.05 16.55
C ARG A 178 19.12 -7.90 17.78
N GLU A 179 19.82 -7.71 18.89
CA GLU A 179 19.58 -8.41 20.16
C GLU A 179 18.20 -8.07 20.72
N GLN A 180 17.79 -6.79 20.67
CA GLN A 180 16.47 -6.37 21.10
C GLN A 180 15.36 -6.98 20.24
N LEU A 181 15.52 -6.97 18.91
CA LEU A 181 14.53 -7.58 18.01
C LEU A 181 14.35 -9.09 18.22
N GLN A 182 15.43 -9.79 18.60
CA GLN A 182 15.40 -11.21 18.96
C GLN A 182 14.75 -11.44 20.33
N ALA A 183 14.91 -10.48 21.26
CA ALA A 183 14.31 -10.54 22.59
C ALA A 183 12.82 -10.14 22.61
N GLU A 184 12.33 -9.40 21.59
CA GLU A 184 10.91 -9.03 21.47
C GLU A 184 10.01 -10.28 21.41
N THR A 185 8.98 -10.29 22.25
CA THR A 185 7.88 -11.28 22.15
C THR A 185 7.10 -11.10 20.84
N ILE A 186 6.33 -12.12 20.45
CA ILE A 186 5.50 -12.06 19.24
C ILE A 186 4.49 -10.91 19.34
N GLU A 187 3.90 -10.72 20.51
CA GLU A 187 2.90 -9.70 20.80
C GLU A 187 3.51 -8.29 20.75
N GLN A 188 4.67 -8.09 21.39
CA GLN A 188 5.38 -6.80 21.36
C GLN A 188 5.78 -6.41 19.94
N ARG A 189 6.24 -7.38 19.15
CA ARG A 189 6.62 -7.19 17.75
C ARG A 189 5.41 -6.81 16.91
N GLN A 190 4.32 -7.57 17.01
CA GLN A 190 3.08 -7.30 16.25
C GLN A 190 2.51 -5.93 16.61
N GLN A 191 2.54 -5.53 17.88
CA GLN A 191 2.07 -4.22 18.31
C GLN A 191 2.82 -3.07 17.61
N VAL A 192 4.16 -3.14 17.54
CA VAL A 192 4.95 -2.11 16.83
C VAL A 192 4.65 -2.13 15.34
N ILE A 193 4.55 -3.32 14.74
CA ILE A 193 4.18 -3.49 13.33
C ILE A 193 2.83 -2.79 13.05
N ASP A 194 1.79 -3.06 13.85
CA ASP A 194 0.46 -2.48 13.66
C ASP A 194 0.45 -0.95 13.85
N LEU A 195 1.29 -0.43 14.75
CA LEU A 195 1.45 0.99 15.01
C LEU A 195 2.11 1.73 13.84
N VAL A 196 3.14 1.14 13.24
CA VAL A 196 3.88 1.78 12.13
C VAL A 196 3.26 1.51 10.76
N LEU A 197 2.47 0.44 10.61
CA LEU A 197 1.89 0.00 9.34
C LEU A 197 1.20 1.12 8.53
N PRO A 198 0.38 2.04 9.12
CA PRO A 198 -0.22 3.14 8.36
C PRO A 198 0.81 3.99 7.60
N TYR A 199 1.97 4.28 8.21
CA TYR A 199 3.03 5.06 7.60
C TYR A 199 3.81 4.28 6.52
N VAL A 200 3.68 2.95 6.49
CA VAL A 200 4.38 2.05 5.56
C VAL A 200 3.58 1.87 4.28
N VAL A 201 2.28 1.56 4.40
CA VAL A 201 1.44 1.13 3.27
C VAL A 201 0.50 2.22 2.74
N MET A 202 0.64 3.49 3.19
CA MET A 202 -0.18 4.60 2.68
C MET A 202 0.66 5.79 2.22
N PRO A 203 1.52 5.62 1.19
CA PRO A 203 2.35 6.71 0.66
C PRO A 203 1.54 7.88 0.07
N PHE A 204 0.28 7.68 -0.33
CA PHE A 204 -0.63 8.76 -0.73
C PHE A 204 -1.14 9.62 0.43
N ARG A 205 -0.97 9.16 1.68
CA ARG A 205 -1.31 9.92 2.90
C ARG A 205 -0.05 10.45 3.59
N TYR A 206 1.02 9.66 3.59
CA TYR A 206 2.28 10.00 4.25
C TYR A 206 3.41 10.02 3.20
N PRO A 207 3.99 11.20 2.90
CA PRO A 207 4.99 11.31 1.85
C PRO A 207 6.29 10.59 2.22
N SER A 208 6.97 10.09 1.19
CA SER A 208 8.28 9.41 1.31
C SER A 208 9.45 10.23 0.76
N ALA A 209 9.19 11.46 0.35
CA ALA A 209 10.18 12.40 -0.19
C ALA A 209 9.89 13.81 0.32
N HIS A 210 10.92 14.68 0.37
CA HIS A 210 10.71 16.05 0.84
C HIS A 210 9.90 16.89 -0.15
N ALA A 211 10.19 16.73 -1.43
CA ALA A 211 9.43 17.28 -2.55
C ALA A 211 8.82 16.15 -3.40
N PRO A 212 7.62 16.34 -3.97
CA PRO A 212 6.96 15.33 -4.81
C PRO A 212 7.85 14.79 -5.95
N ALA A 213 7.70 13.49 -6.24
CA ALA A 213 8.56 12.79 -7.20
C ALA A 213 8.22 13.07 -8.67
N ASN A 214 7.09 13.69 -8.96
CA ASN A 214 6.70 14.10 -10.32
C ASN A 214 7.57 15.24 -10.89
N HIS A 215 8.40 15.87 -10.05
CA HIS A 215 9.31 16.94 -10.42
C HIS A 215 10.78 16.50 -10.28
N PHE A 216 11.57 16.72 -11.30
CA PHE A 216 13.02 16.61 -11.34
C PHE A 216 13.71 17.96 -11.09
N ASN A 217 13.28 19.01 -11.78
CA ASN A 217 13.86 20.35 -11.68
C ASN A 217 13.27 21.09 -10.48
N MET A 218 14.15 21.77 -9.74
CA MET A 218 13.80 22.57 -8.58
C MET A 218 14.66 23.84 -8.56
N PRO A 219 14.17 24.96 -8.00
CA PRO A 219 12.83 25.11 -7.40
C PRO A 219 11.69 25.12 -8.43
N LEU A 220 10.48 24.83 -7.96
CA LEU A 220 9.24 24.94 -8.73
C LEU A 220 8.93 26.41 -9.00
N HIS A 221 8.57 26.73 -10.25
CA HIS A 221 8.20 28.09 -10.63
C HIS A 221 6.83 28.49 -10.08
N THR A 222 6.77 29.58 -9.32
CA THR A 222 5.53 30.28 -8.98
C THR A 222 5.09 31.16 -10.15
N PRO A 223 3.83 31.08 -10.62
CA PRO A 223 3.30 32.07 -11.55
C PRO A 223 3.42 33.48 -10.94
N SER A 224 3.87 34.44 -11.73
CA SER A 224 4.23 35.81 -11.31
C SER A 224 3.12 36.58 -10.55
N ASN A 225 1.88 36.13 -10.64
CA ASN A 225 0.70 36.78 -10.06
C ASN A 225 0.18 36.13 -8.76
N ILE A 226 0.91 35.17 -8.16
CA ILE A 226 0.43 34.40 -7.00
C ILE A 226 1.45 34.46 -5.86
N SER A 227 1.02 34.98 -4.71
CA SER A 227 1.81 34.92 -3.47
C SER A 227 2.15 33.46 -3.11
N PRO A 228 3.37 33.14 -2.67
CA PRO A 228 3.76 31.79 -2.23
C PRO A 228 2.79 31.14 -1.23
N SER A 229 2.12 31.94 -0.41
CA SER A 229 1.09 31.49 0.54
C SER A 229 -0.21 31.01 -0.12
N ARG A 230 -0.58 31.58 -1.28
CA ARG A 230 -1.80 31.24 -2.04
C ARG A 230 -1.63 30.01 -2.94
N VAL A 231 -0.41 29.67 -3.34
CA VAL A 231 -0.08 28.49 -4.17
C VAL A 231 -0.60 27.19 -3.53
N TRP A 232 -0.57 27.12 -2.21
CA TRP A 232 -1.04 25.97 -1.42
C TRP A 232 -2.56 25.76 -1.45
N SER A 233 -3.31 26.85 -1.55
CA SER A 233 -4.78 26.86 -1.53
C SER A 233 -5.39 26.59 -2.91
N GLN A 234 -4.60 26.81 -3.97
CA GLN A 234 -4.99 26.42 -5.31
C GLN A 234 -4.61 24.95 -5.52
N ARG A 235 -5.55 24.17 -6.07
CA ARG A 235 -5.18 22.90 -6.68
C ARG A 235 -4.08 23.24 -7.68
N PHE A 236 -2.86 22.71 -7.52
CA PHE A 236 -1.96 22.59 -8.67
C PHE A 236 -2.84 22.06 -9.81
N PRO A 237 -2.83 22.68 -11.01
CA PRO A 237 -3.85 22.42 -12.04
C PRO A 237 -4.12 20.93 -12.30
N ASN A 238 -3.11 20.09 -12.03
CA ASN A 238 -3.12 18.65 -12.27
C ASN A 238 -3.03 17.78 -10.98
N SER A 239 -3.12 18.36 -9.77
CA SER A 239 -3.26 17.59 -8.53
C SER A 239 -4.69 17.08 -8.35
N ILE A 240 -4.83 15.84 -7.90
CA ILE A 240 -6.11 15.14 -7.82
C ILE A 240 -6.57 15.07 -6.36
N PRO A 241 -7.80 15.48 -6.04
CA PRO A 241 -8.32 15.37 -4.68
C PRO A 241 -8.49 13.89 -4.31
N THR A 242 -7.94 13.49 -3.16
CA THR A 242 -8.13 12.17 -2.55
C THR A 242 -8.83 12.33 -1.21
N ALA A 243 -9.26 11.21 -0.61
CA ALA A 243 -9.84 11.23 0.74
C ALA A 243 -8.82 11.60 1.85
N HIS A 244 -7.54 11.75 1.50
CA HIS A 244 -6.45 12.14 2.39
C HIS A 244 -5.81 13.48 2.02
N GLY A 245 -6.40 14.25 1.10
CA GLY A 245 -5.87 15.52 0.60
C GLY A 245 -5.52 15.48 -0.89
N SER A 246 -5.00 16.57 -1.43
CA SER A 246 -4.56 16.64 -2.83
C SER A 246 -3.33 15.75 -3.04
N PHE A 247 -3.33 14.97 -4.13
CA PHE A 247 -2.22 14.13 -4.54
C PHE A 247 -1.62 14.62 -5.87
N PRO A 248 -0.29 14.58 -6.05
CA PRO A 248 0.73 14.27 -5.05
C PRO A 248 0.72 15.29 -3.89
N LEU A 249 1.19 14.85 -2.72
CA LEU A 249 1.18 15.67 -1.51
C LEU A 249 2.28 16.74 -1.55
N TYR A 250 1.90 17.99 -1.77
CA TYR A 250 2.78 19.14 -1.56
C TYR A 250 2.67 19.58 -0.09
N ARG A 251 3.80 19.65 0.63
CA ARG A 251 3.81 19.99 2.06
C ARG A 251 4.15 21.45 2.28
N ALA A 252 3.23 22.20 2.88
CA ALA A 252 3.48 23.59 3.28
C ALA A 252 4.75 23.71 4.14
N THR A 253 5.64 24.64 3.79
CA THR A 253 6.89 24.89 4.53
C THR A 253 6.62 25.10 6.02
N SER A 254 5.62 25.93 6.36
CA SER A 254 5.19 26.18 7.75
C SER A 254 4.65 24.96 8.50
N ALA A 255 4.25 23.90 7.80
CA ALA A 255 3.74 22.67 8.43
C ALA A 255 4.85 21.64 8.72
N VAL A 256 6.04 21.81 8.14
CA VAL A 256 7.17 20.87 8.25
C VAL A 256 8.41 21.48 8.89
N LEU A 257 8.50 22.81 8.94
CA LEU A 257 9.63 23.52 9.50
C LEU A 257 9.53 23.59 11.02
N GLU A 258 10.65 23.38 11.68
CA GLU A 258 10.79 23.47 13.12
C GLU A 258 11.93 24.42 13.45
N ASP A 259 11.68 25.36 14.35
CA ASP A 259 12.72 26.17 14.96
C ASP A 259 13.41 25.34 16.04
N VAL A 260 14.70 25.12 15.88
CA VAL A 260 15.53 24.39 16.85
C VAL A 260 16.68 25.27 17.27
N PHE A 261 16.71 25.57 18.56
CA PHE A 261 17.85 26.26 19.16
C PHE A 261 18.97 25.26 19.47
N HIS A 262 20.09 25.38 18.76
CA HIS A 262 21.17 24.39 18.81
C HIS A 262 22.54 25.05 18.65
N TYR A 263 23.46 24.81 19.60
CA TYR A 263 24.76 25.49 19.72
C TYR A 263 24.69 27.03 19.62
N ASP A 264 23.67 27.64 20.25
CA ASP A 264 23.40 29.09 20.23
C ASP A 264 23.01 29.64 18.84
N ILE A 265 22.59 28.76 17.93
CA ILE A 265 22.12 29.08 16.60
C ILE A 265 20.63 28.73 16.53
N ASN A 266 19.80 29.65 16.03
CA ASN A 266 18.43 29.30 15.66
C ASN A 266 18.45 28.65 14.28
N LEU A 267 18.11 27.37 14.22
CA LEU A 267 18.12 26.58 13.00
C LEU A 267 16.69 26.27 12.57
N GLU A 268 16.37 26.63 11.33
CA GLU A 268 15.22 26.11 10.62
C GLU A 268 15.53 24.69 10.14
N PHE A 269 14.83 23.70 10.67
CA PHE A 269 15.05 22.29 10.37
C PHE A 269 13.75 21.61 9.99
N SER A 270 13.72 20.89 8.87
CA SER A 270 12.53 20.13 8.50
C SER A 270 12.37 18.91 9.39
N ARG A 271 11.15 18.67 9.87
CA ARG A 271 10.83 17.42 10.55
C ARG A 271 11.22 16.22 9.67
N PRO A 272 11.84 15.18 10.24
CA PRO A 272 12.32 14.05 9.45
C PRO A 272 11.14 13.24 8.88
N LEU A 273 11.33 12.59 7.74
CA LEU A 273 10.27 11.82 7.08
C LEU A 273 9.86 10.61 7.95
N VAL A 274 8.63 10.65 8.48
CA VAL A 274 8.09 9.59 9.36
C VAL A 274 8.06 8.22 8.67
N THR A 275 7.77 8.21 7.37
CA THR A 275 7.62 7.00 6.55
C THR A 275 8.93 6.25 6.39
N VAL A 276 10.06 6.96 6.35
CA VAL A 276 11.40 6.35 6.22
C VAL A 276 11.71 5.51 7.46
N ALA A 277 11.56 6.07 8.66
CA ALA A 277 11.75 5.34 9.90
C ALA A 277 10.73 4.20 10.06
N ALA A 278 9.46 4.46 9.77
CA ALA A 278 8.40 3.44 9.86
C ALA A 278 8.68 2.22 8.97
N LYS A 279 9.14 2.43 7.73
CA LYS A 279 9.52 1.35 6.80
C LYS A 279 10.68 0.53 7.34
N MET A 280 11.75 1.17 7.83
CA MET A 280 12.89 0.47 8.43
C MET A 280 12.48 -0.34 9.67
N LEU A 281 11.65 0.22 10.56
CA LEU A 281 11.11 -0.45 11.74
C LEU A 281 10.20 -1.64 11.39
N TYR A 282 9.41 -1.52 10.32
CA TYR A 282 8.54 -2.58 9.84
C TYR A 282 9.34 -3.75 9.25
N PHE A 283 10.22 -3.49 8.27
CA PHE A 283 10.98 -4.55 7.60
C PHE A 283 11.90 -5.28 8.58
N SER A 284 12.60 -4.55 9.45
CA SER A 284 13.47 -5.17 10.46
C SER A 284 12.76 -6.12 11.41
N ARG A 285 11.54 -5.77 11.85
CA ARG A 285 10.72 -6.63 12.72
C ARG A 285 10.11 -7.80 11.97
N ARG A 286 9.55 -7.56 10.78
CA ARG A 286 8.89 -8.61 10.00
C ARG A 286 9.87 -9.71 9.57
N GLU A 287 11.13 -9.36 9.34
CA GLU A 287 12.19 -10.27 8.91
C GLU A 287 12.74 -11.19 10.00
N ILE A 288 12.43 -10.92 11.27
CA ILE A 288 12.75 -11.87 12.36
C ILE A 288 12.04 -13.20 12.14
N LEU A 289 10.87 -13.19 11.51
CA LEU A 289 10.18 -14.39 11.08
C LEU A 289 10.64 -14.74 9.65
N PRO A 290 11.44 -15.81 9.47
CA PRO A 290 11.91 -16.20 8.16
C PRO A 290 10.74 -16.67 7.29
N ILE A 291 10.88 -16.50 5.98
CA ILE A 291 9.96 -17.08 5.00
C ILE A 291 10.08 -18.60 5.09
N GLY A 292 8.95 -19.29 5.28
CA GLY A 292 8.92 -20.75 5.29
C GLY A 292 9.46 -21.33 3.99
N VAL A 293 10.36 -22.31 4.08
CA VAL A 293 10.98 -22.97 2.92
C VAL A 293 10.05 -24.10 2.46
N PRO A 294 9.41 -24.02 1.29
CA PRO A 294 8.49 -25.07 0.86
C PRO A 294 9.26 -26.36 0.54
N PRO A 295 8.88 -27.52 1.14
CA PRO A 295 9.66 -28.75 1.05
C PRO A 295 9.65 -29.38 -0.36
N HIS A 296 8.69 -28.98 -1.21
CA HIS A 296 8.58 -29.45 -2.58
C HIS A 296 9.56 -28.78 -3.55
N LEU A 297 10.26 -27.70 -3.14
CA LEU A 297 11.27 -27.07 -3.99
C LEU A 297 12.53 -27.93 -4.04
N PRO A 298 13.25 -28.00 -5.19
CA PRO A 298 14.57 -28.62 -5.26
C PRO A 298 15.53 -27.98 -4.25
N PHE A 299 16.46 -28.76 -3.68
CA PHE A 299 17.43 -28.26 -2.70
C PHE A 299 18.26 -27.10 -3.24
N ASP A 300 18.83 -27.27 -4.43
CA ASP A 300 19.64 -26.29 -5.12
C ASP A 300 19.45 -26.38 -6.65
N ARG A 301 20.12 -25.47 -7.38
CA ARG A 301 20.04 -25.42 -8.83
C ARG A 301 20.63 -26.66 -9.49
N ALA A 302 21.71 -27.22 -8.93
CA ALA A 302 22.36 -28.41 -9.47
C ALA A 302 21.41 -29.61 -9.44
N THR A 303 20.68 -29.78 -8.34
CA THR A 303 19.63 -30.79 -8.16
C THR A 303 18.49 -30.56 -9.14
N ALA A 304 18.03 -29.32 -9.31
CA ALA A 304 16.97 -29.01 -10.28
C ALA A 304 17.37 -29.40 -11.71
N ILE A 305 18.61 -29.09 -12.13
CA ILE A 305 19.13 -29.46 -13.45
C ILE A 305 19.25 -30.98 -13.58
N ALA A 306 19.74 -31.67 -12.54
CA ALA A 306 19.86 -33.13 -12.53
C ALA A 306 18.50 -33.84 -12.62
N LEU A 307 17.43 -33.24 -12.08
CA LEU A 307 16.04 -33.70 -12.21
C LEU A 307 15.44 -33.41 -13.60
N GLY A 308 16.21 -32.84 -14.53
CA GLY A 308 15.79 -32.57 -15.91
C GLY A 308 14.99 -31.29 -16.08
N HIS A 309 14.98 -30.38 -15.09
CA HIS A 309 14.31 -29.09 -15.24
C HIS A 309 15.03 -28.19 -16.25
N THR A 310 14.37 -27.88 -17.36
CA THR A 310 14.86 -26.95 -18.39
C THR A 310 14.76 -25.48 -17.98
N HIS A 311 13.88 -25.16 -17.01
CA HIS A 311 13.71 -23.83 -16.43
C HIS A 311 13.70 -23.93 -14.91
N VAL A 312 14.80 -23.52 -14.28
CA VAL A 312 14.96 -23.55 -12.82
C VAL A 312 14.09 -22.46 -12.18
N ARG A 313 13.14 -22.87 -11.34
CA ARG A 313 12.29 -22.01 -10.47
C ARG A 313 12.98 -21.82 -9.10
N PRO A 314 12.44 -21.03 -8.15
CA PRO A 314 13.02 -20.92 -6.81
C PRO A 314 13.38 -22.29 -6.21
N THR A 315 14.60 -22.40 -5.70
CA THR A 315 15.10 -23.56 -4.95
C THR A 315 15.08 -23.28 -3.45
N GLN A 316 15.22 -24.29 -2.61
CA GLN A 316 15.34 -24.10 -1.16
C GLN A 316 16.54 -23.19 -0.83
N ALA A 317 17.67 -23.36 -1.52
CA ALA A 317 18.85 -22.50 -1.40
C ALA A 317 18.54 -21.01 -1.67
N ASP A 318 17.66 -20.71 -2.63
CA ASP A 318 17.27 -19.32 -2.94
C ASP A 318 16.40 -18.70 -1.84
N VAL A 319 15.50 -19.47 -1.24
CA VAL A 319 14.70 -19.01 -0.08
C VAL A 319 15.60 -18.82 1.13
N HIS A 320 16.59 -19.70 1.34
CA HIS A 320 17.60 -19.54 2.38
C HIS A 320 18.45 -18.28 2.18
N GLU A 321 18.85 -17.94 0.95
CA GLU A 321 19.56 -16.70 0.64
C GLU A 321 18.73 -15.46 1.02
N VAL A 322 17.44 -15.44 0.66
CA VAL A 322 16.50 -14.36 1.02
C VAL A 322 16.30 -14.24 2.53
N ASN A 323 16.32 -15.36 3.26
CA ASN A 323 16.22 -15.36 4.72
C ASN A 323 17.53 -14.97 5.42
N ALA A 324 18.68 -15.24 4.80
CA ALA A 324 20.00 -14.91 5.34
C ALA A 324 20.33 -13.42 5.19
N HIS A 325 19.77 -12.75 4.18
CA HIS A 325 19.95 -11.32 3.98
C HIS A 325 18.83 -10.52 4.67
N GLN A 326 19.23 -9.55 5.49
CA GLN A 326 18.30 -8.57 6.05
C GLN A 326 18.14 -7.39 5.11
N SER A 327 16.90 -7.01 4.78
CA SER A 327 16.64 -5.94 3.84
C SER A 327 17.00 -4.55 4.40
N VAL A 328 17.12 -4.43 5.72
CA VAL A 328 17.56 -3.21 6.41
C VAL A 328 18.85 -3.46 7.18
N GLN A 329 19.87 -2.64 6.94
CA GLN A 329 21.10 -2.59 7.72
C GLN A 329 20.90 -1.68 8.93
N MET A 330 21.13 -2.25 10.10
CA MET A 330 21.00 -1.56 11.39
C MET A 330 22.09 -0.51 11.60
N VAL A 331 21.81 0.43 12.50
CA VAL A 331 22.82 1.35 13.00
C VAL A 331 23.85 0.58 13.83
N PRO A 332 25.16 0.80 13.63
CA PRO A 332 26.19 0.12 14.41
C PRO A 332 26.03 0.36 15.92
N PRO A 333 26.41 -0.60 16.77
CA PRO A 333 26.35 -0.42 18.21
C PRO A 333 27.26 0.72 18.64
N PRO A 334 26.87 1.47 19.69
CA PRO A 334 27.62 2.64 20.13
C PRO A 334 28.96 2.24 20.75
N ASN A 335 30.02 3.00 20.43
CA ASN A 335 31.34 2.83 21.00
C ASN A 335 31.84 4.17 21.56
N TRP A 336 32.00 4.28 22.89
CA TRP A 336 32.51 5.51 23.52
C TRP A 336 33.90 5.93 22.97
N ASN A 337 34.77 4.94 22.72
CA ASN A 337 36.12 5.14 22.20
C ASN A 337 36.15 4.98 20.68
N TYR A 338 35.16 5.51 19.97
CA TYR A 338 35.06 5.39 18.51
C TYR A 338 36.33 5.90 17.78
N ALA A 339 37.01 6.89 18.34
CA ALA A 339 38.21 7.48 17.73
C ALA A 339 39.33 6.44 17.50
N ASP A 340 39.39 5.40 18.34
CA ASP A 340 40.38 4.31 18.22
C ASP A 340 40.12 3.42 16.99
N THR A 341 38.93 3.51 16.38
CA THR A 341 38.54 2.70 15.22
C THR A 341 38.78 3.39 13.88
N LEU A 342 39.16 4.67 13.88
CA LEU A 342 39.35 5.49 12.68
C LEU A 342 40.81 5.50 12.23
N SER A 343 41.03 5.66 10.91
CA SER A 343 42.37 5.91 10.38
C SER A 343 42.87 7.31 10.76
N PRO A 344 44.20 7.56 10.81
CA PRO A 344 44.74 8.88 11.11
C PRO A 344 44.21 10.00 10.20
N SER A 345 44.01 9.70 8.91
CA SER A 345 43.44 10.66 7.94
C SER A 345 41.97 10.97 8.20
N GLU A 346 41.17 9.99 8.63
CA GLU A 346 39.76 10.21 8.97
C GLU A 346 39.64 11.01 10.26
N LEU A 347 40.48 10.69 11.25
CA LEU A 347 40.53 11.41 12.51
C LEU A 347 40.93 12.89 12.29
N ASP A 348 41.92 13.14 11.43
CA ASP A 348 42.31 14.49 11.04
C ASP A 348 41.17 15.24 10.32
N ALA A 349 40.50 14.60 9.35
CA ALA A 349 39.33 15.19 8.68
C ALA A 349 38.20 15.53 9.67
N MET A 350 37.94 14.66 10.66
CA MET A 350 36.98 14.93 11.73
C MET A 350 37.39 16.10 12.61
N HIS A 351 38.67 16.21 12.98
CA HIS A 351 39.19 17.32 13.77
C HIS A 351 39.11 18.65 13.03
N GLN A 352 39.36 18.64 11.72
CA GLN A 352 39.24 19.82 10.88
C GLN A 352 37.78 20.23 10.66
N GLY A 353 36.83 19.30 10.80
CA GLY A 353 35.41 19.55 10.55
C GLY A 353 35.13 19.60 9.05
N LEU A 354 35.86 18.84 8.25
CA LEU A 354 35.65 18.73 6.81
C LEU A 354 34.80 17.51 6.50
N TRP A 355 33.83 17.67 5.60
CA TRP A 355 33.13 16.54 5.01
C TRP A 355 33.94 15.99 3.84
N THR A 356 34.12 14.67 3.78
CA THR A 356 34.70 13.98 2.63
C THR A 356 33.88 12.73 2.30
N PRO A 357 33.80 12.32 1.01
CA PRO A 357 33.13 11.07 0.62
C PRO A 357 33.73 9.81 1.25
N THR A 358 34.97 9.88 1.71
CA THR A 358 35.72 8.76 2.32
C THR A 358 35.54 8.67 3.83
N LEU A 359 34.86 9.63 4.45
CA LEU A 359 34.71 9.67 5.90
C LEU A 359 33.75 8.57 6.38
N THR A 360 34.27 7.58 7.12
CA THR A 360 33.46 6.44 7.59
C THR A 360 32.91 6.59 9.01
N SER A 361 33.06 7.77 9.63
CA SER A 361 32.56 8.01 10.98
C SER A 361 31.04 7.86 11.07
N ALA A 362 30.53 7.42 12.22
CA ALA A 362 29.11 7.10 12.38
C ALA A 362 28.20 8.32 12.16
N SER A 363 28.62 9.53 12.55
CA SER A 363 27.86 10.76 12.31
C SER A 363 27.87 11.18 10.83
N ALA A 364 28.95 10.91 10.09
CA ALA A 364 29.10 11.27 8.68
C ALA A 364 28.14 10.50 7.77
N MET A 365 27.79 9.28 8.18
CA MET A 365 26.78 8.44 7.55
C MET A 365 25.42 9.16 7.39
N TRP A 366 25.12 10.12 8.27
CA TRP A 366 23.86 10.87 8.28
C TRP A 366 23.95 12.25 7.62
N ASP A 367 25.11 12.66 7.11
CA ASP A 367 25.27 14.04 6.61
C ASP A 367 24.39 14.31 5.37
N ASN A 368 24.16 13.32 4.51
CA ASN A 368 23.22 13.44 3.40
C ASN A 368 21.76 13.62 3.88
N ASP A 369 21.34 12.83 4.88
CA ASP A 369 20.01 12.91 5.48
C ASP A 369 19.80 14.25 6.23
N TRP A 370 20.85 14.71 6.91
CA TRP A 370 20.86 16.00 7.59
C TRP A 370 20.77 17.16 6.59
N ASN A 371 21.59 17.16 5.53
CA ASN A 371 21.56 18.19 4.49
C ASN A 371 20.20 18.25 3.79
N ARG A 372 19.55 17.09 3.53
CA ARG A 372 18.18 17.06 3.01
C ARG A 372 17.19 17.75 3.96
N SER A 373 17.27 17.44 5.24
CA SER A 373 16.35 17.99 6.25
C SER A 373 16.60 19.47 6.53
N ALA A 374 17.84 19.92 6.42
CA ALA A 374 18.24 21.31 6.67
C ALA A 374 18.04 22.24 5.46
N PHE A 375 18.09 21.72 4.22
CA PHE A 375 18.13 22.59 3.02
C PHE A 375 17.14 22.21 1.92
N CYS A 376 16.53 21.03 1.96
CA CYS A 376 15.68 20.52 0.87
C CYS A 376 14.23 20.35 1.32
N PHE A 377 13.68 21.33 2.05
CA PHE A 377 12.31 21.28 2.56
C PHE A 377 11.33 22.21 1.84
N ASP A 378 11.85 23.25 1.20
CA ASP A 378 11.07 24.23 0.43
C ASP A 378 11.38 24.07 -1.06
N PRO A 379 10.57 23.33 -1.82
CA PRO A 379 10.78 23.17 -3.25
C PRO A 379 10.46 24.43 -4.07
N TRP A 380 10.03 25.55 -3.49
CA TRP A 380 9.82 26.82 -4.22
C TRP A 380 11.00 27.78 -4.10
N SER A 381 11.98 27.49 -3.25
CA SER A 381 13.15 28.36 -3.06
C SER A 381 14.46 27.64 -3.36
N THR A 382 15.43 28.42 -3.83
CA THR A 382 16.79 27.93 -4.02
C THR A 382 17.55 28.04 -2.70
N PRO A 383 18.03 26.94 -2.10
CA PRO A 383 18.80 27.00 -0.87
C PRO A 383 20.14 27.70 -1.09
N LYS A 384 20.44 28.72 -0.28
CA LYS A 384 21.66 29.52 -0.38
C LYS A 384 22.95 28.73 -0.11
N MET A 385 22.90 27.75 0.78
CA MET A 385 24.04 26.93 1.20
C MET A 385 23.61 25.47 1.32
N LYS A 386 23.57 24.78 0.18
CA LYS A 386 23.16 23.37 0.14
C LYS A 386 24.38 22.45 0.22
N GLY A 387 24.42 21.62 1.26
CA GLY A 387 25.41 20.55 1.39
C GLY A 387 25.17 19.37 0.44
N VAL A 388 26.01 18.35 0.51
CA VAL A 388 25.86 17.12 -0.29
C VAL A 388 24.65 16.33 0.20
N THR A 389 23.72 16.04 -0.71
CA THR A 389 22.49 15.26 -0.42
C THR A 389 22.53 13.85 -1.00
N TYR A 390 23.51 13.57 -1.86
CA TYR A 390 23.81 12.24 -2.38
C TYR A 390 25.32 12.14 -2.60
N THR A 391 25.96 11.10 -2.06
CA THR A 391 27.39 10.83 -2.28
C THR A 391 27.58 9.94 -3.51
N HIS A 392 28.32 10.44 -4.49
CA HIS A 392 28.55 9.75 -5.76
C HIS A 392 29.13 8.34 -5.56
N GLY A 393 28.60 7.38 -6.31
CA GLY A 393 29.02 5.98 -6.31
C GLY A 393 28.35 5.09 -5.28
N MET A 394 27.57 5.64 -4.32
CA MET A 394 27.02 4.83 -3.24
C MET A 394 25.97 3.82 -3.72
N PHE A 395 25.32 4.05 -4.86
CA PHE A 395 24.27 3.17 -5.39
C PHE A 395 24.78 2.10 -6.35
N ASN A 396 26.09 2.01 -6.54
CA ASN A 396 26.74 1.01 -7.39
C ASN A 396 26.84 -0.36 -6.69
N GLY A 397 26.55 -1.45 -7.41
CA GLY A 397 26.69 -2.82 -6.92
C GLY A 397 25.37 -3.60 -6.76
N LEU A 398 25.40 -4.67 -5.97
CA LEU A 398 24.22 -5.50 -5.69
C LEU A 398 23.43 -4.92 -4.53
N TRP A 399 22.14 -4.68 -4.76
CA TRP A 399 21.17 -4.31 -3.74
C TRP A 399 20.12 -5.41 -3.62
N GLN A 400 19.91 -5.86 -2.39
CA GLN A 400 19.01 -6.96 -2.06
C GLN A 400 18.06 -6.53 -0.95
N GLY A 401 16.81 -6.98 -1.04
CA GLY A 401 15.84 -6.78 0.03
C GLY A 401 14.44 -7.20 -0.37
N ARG A 402 13.45 -6.47 0.13
CA ARG A 402 12.03 -6.82 -0.01
C ARG A 402 11.19 -5.60 -0.38
N MET A 403 10.10 -5.85 -1.10
CA MET A 403 9.03 -4.89 -1.34
C MET A 403 7.70 -5.46 -0.84
N LEU A 404 6.82 -4.58 -0.40
CA LEU A 404 5.47 -4.92 0.04
C LEU A 404 4.50 -4.72 -1.11
N VAL A 405 3.66 -5.70 -1.37
CA VAL A 405 2.66 -5.70 -2.43
C VAL A 405 1.30 -5.85 -1.76
N PRO A 406 0.60 -4.73 -1.47
CA PRO A 406 -0.74 -4.79 -0.90
C PRO A 406 -1.71 -5.29 -1.96
N ASP A 407 -2.80 -5.90 -1.55
CA ASP A 407 -3.92 -6.18 -2.46
C ASP A 407 -4.43 -4.87 -3.10
N GLU A 408 -4.44 -4.80 -4.43
CA GLU A 408 -4.73 -3.57 -5.18
C GLU A 408 -6.14 -3.02 -4.88
N LEU A 409 -7.14 -3.89 -4.70
CA LEU A 409 -8.52 -3.48 -4.45
C LEU A 409 -8.67 -2.87 -3.05
N HIS A 410 -8.10 -3.51 -2.02
CA HIS A 410 -8.13 -2.96 -0.66
C HIS A 410 -7.28 -1.69 -0.56
N TYR A 411 -6.14 -1.64 -1.24
CA TYR A 411 -5.31 -0.43 -1.34
C TYR A 411 -6.07 0.75 -1.97
N ARG A 412 -6.77 0.51 -3.08
CA ARG A 412 -7.64 1.51 -3.72
C ARG A 412 -8.80 1.95 -2.85
N THR A 413 -9.32 1.05 -2.01
CA THR A 413 -10.34 1.40 -1.02
C THR A 413 -9.77 2.38 0.00
N LEU A 414 -8.58 2.10 0.55
CA LEU A 414 -7.91 3.02 1.48
C LEU A 414 -7.76 4.41 0.87
N MET A 415 -7.33 4.53 -0.39
CA MET A 415 -7.18 5.83 -1.07
C MET A 415 -8.46 6.67 -1.13
N ARG A 416 -9.63 6.02 -1.14
CA ARG A 416 -10.95 6.66 -1.28
C ARG A 416 -11.65 6.85 0.06
N THR A 417 -11.18 6.21 1.14
CA THR A 417 -11.78 6.29 2.46
C THR A 417 -10.95 7.15 3.41
N GLY A 418 -11.47 8.33 3.78
CA GLY A 418 -10.77 9.24 4.68
C GLY A 418 -10.68 8.74 6.13
N VAL A 419 -11.56 7.79 6.51
CA VAL A 419 -11.64 7.20 7.86
C VAL A 419 -10.89 5.89 7.92
N ARG A 420 -10.11 5.69 9.00
CA ARG A 420 -9.35 4.46 9.25
C ARG A 420 -10.31 3.28 9.48
N PRO A 421 -10.24 2.21 8.67
CA PRO A 421 -11.03 1.02 8.90
C PRO A 421 -10.77 0.43 10.30
N PRO A 422 -11.81 -0.05 11.01
CA PRO A 422 -11.65 -0.61 12.36
C PRO A 422 -10.77 -1.87 12.36
N ASN A 423 -10.75 -2.62 11.25
CA ASN A 423 -9.95 -3.82 11.05
C ASN A 423 -8.65 -3.58 10.26
N PHE A 424 -8.17 -2.33 10.16
CA PHE A 424 -6.90 -2.01 9.49
C PHE A 424 -5.72 -2.72 10.19
N GLY A 425 -4.95 -3.50 9.44
CA GLY A 425 -3.80 -4.28 9.89
C GLY A 425 -3.11 -5.02 8.73
N GLU A 426 -2.10 -5.85 8.98
CA GLU A 426 -1.35 -6.57 7.91
C GLU A 426 -2.23 -7.49 7.03
N GLY A 427 -3.39 -7.90 7.54
CA GLY A 427 -4.38 -8.68 6.80
C GLY A 427 -5.39 -7.84 6.01
N ASN A 428 -5.46 -6.52 6.23
CA ASN A 428 -6.39 -5.62 5.55
C ASN A 428 -5.84 -4.18 5.43
N PRO A 429 -5.28 -3.81 4.26
CA PRO A 429 -5.12 -4.61 3.05
C PRO A 429 -4.15 -5.77 3.30
N HIS A 430 -4.41 -6.93 2.70
CA HIS A 430 -3.44 -8.03 2.77
C HIS A 430 -2.15 -7.60 2.07
N VAL A 431 -1.01 -7.69 2.77
CA VAL A 431 0.29 -7.29 2.23
C VAL A 431 1.15 -8.51 1.98
N THR A 432 1.48 -8.77 0.71
CA THR A 432 2.45 -9.80 0.33
C THR A 432 3.86 -9.22 0.31
N THR A 433 4.87 -10.00 0.72
CA THR A 433 6.27 -9.58 0.64
C THR A 433 6.96 -10.26 -0.54
N VAL A 434 7.65 -9.49 -1.38
CA VAL A 434 8.33 -9.99 -2.58
C VAL A 434 9.83 -9.65 -2.52
N PRO A 435 10.74 -10.60 -2.77
CA PRO A 435 12.17 -10.34 -2.85
C PRO A 435 12.53 -9.40 -4.01
N VAL A 436 13.52 -8.54 -3.81
CA VAL A 436 14.04 -7.62 -4.83
C VAL A 436 15.54 -7.75 -4.91
N PHE A 437 16.04 -7.98 -6.13
CA PHE A 437 17.46 -8.09 -6.46
C PHE A 437 17.77 -7.18 -7.65
N MET A 438 18.66 -6.21 -7.43
CA MET A 438 19.07 -5.26 -8.47
C MET A 438 20.60 -5.10 -8.44
N ARG A 439 21.28 -5.46 -9.54
CA ARG A 439 22.69 -5.14 -9.74
C ARG A 439 22.78 -3.87 -10.57
N LEU A 440 23.13 -2.78 -9.91
CA LEU A 440 23.10 -1.43 -10.46
C LEU A 440 24.50 -0.91 -10.76
N ARG A 441 24.56 -0.01 -11.74
CA ARG A 441 25.72 0.74 -12.18
C ARG A 441 25.36 2.22 -12.25
N GLU A 442 26.22 3.06 -11.69
CA GLU A 442 26.07 4.51 -11.70
C GLU A 442 26.92 5.11 -12.82
N HIS A 443 26.38 6.10 -13.53
CA HIS A 443 27.04 6.76 -14.65
C HIS A 443 26.87 8.28 -14.53
N HIS A 444 27.91 9.04 -14.85
CA HIS A 444 27.95 10.50 -14.66
C HIS A 444 28.05 11.22 -16.01
N CYS A 445 27.18 12.20 -16.24
CA CYS A 445 27.35 13.17 -17.32
C CYS A 445 28.30 14.26 -16.83
N ILE A 446 29.41 14.45 -17.53
CA ILE A 446 30.50 15.32 -17.08
C ILE A 446 30.71 16.41 -18.12
N SER A 447 30.65 17.67 -17.68
CA SER A 447 30.88 18.84 -18.53
C SER A 447 32.16 18.69 -19.36
N PRO A 448 32.15 19.02 -20.68
CA PRO A 448 31.13 19.75 -21.43
C PRO A 448 30.02 18.89 -22.05
N GLU A 449 29.99 17.58 -21.80
CA GLU A 449 28.89 16.72 -22.25
C GLU A 449 27.57 17.21 -21.67
N GLN A 450 26.53 17.29 -22.51
CA GLN A 450 25.23 17.79 -22.11
C GLN A 450 24.35 16.63 -21.61
N PRO A 451 23.70 16.78 -20.44
CA PRO A 451 22.84 15.74 -19.91
C PRO A 451 21.63 15.55 -20.80
N VAL A 452 21.02 14.38 -20.67
CA VAL A 452 19.79 14.10 -21.39
C VAL A 452 18.71 15.02 -20.85
N ARG A 453 17.92 15.59 -21.76
CA ARG A 453 16.81 16.46 -21.37
C ARG A 453 15.87 15.70 -20.45
N VAL A 454 15.24 16.45 -19.55
CA VAL A 454 14.18 15.94 -18.70
C VAL A 454 12.98 15.57 -19.58
N GLY A 455 12.34 14.44 -19.29
CA GLY A 455 11.16 13.97 -20.02
C GLY A 455 9.87 14.69 -19.60
N GLY A 456 8.73 14.06 -19.90
CA GLY A 456 7.42 14.53 -19.46
C GLY A 456 6.53 15.08 -20.58
N ARG A 457 5.32 15.52 -20.20
CA ARG A 457 4.31 16.05 -21.14
C ARG A 457 4.47 17.54 -21.45
N GLY A 458 5.44 18.21 -20.82
CA GLY A 458 5.64 19.66 -20.93
C GLY A 458 4.55 20.47 -20.20
N ASP A 459 3.80 19.85 -19.28
CA ASP A 459 2.67 20.45 -18.58
C ASP A 459 3.02 21.05 -17.20
N HIS A 460 4.33 21.21 -16.92
CA HIS A 460 4.91 21.65 -15.63
C HIS A 460 4.48 20.83 -14.40
N PHE A 461 3.76 19.71 -14.58
CA PHE A 461 3.27 18.89 -13.48
C PHE A 461 3.93 17.52 -13.44
N ASP A 462 4.09 16.86 -14.58
CA ASP A 462 4.85 15.62 -14.66
C ASP A 462 6.04 15.78 -15.60
N GLU A 463 7.21 15.93 -15.00
CA GLU A 463 8.51 15.95 -15.69
C GLU A 463 8.98 14.53 -16.09
N GLY A 464 8.04 13.59 -16.22
CA GLY A 464 8.26 12.27 -16.79
C GLY A 464 8.63 11.21 -15.75
N LEU A 465 8.08 11.25 -14.53
CA LEU A 465 8.37 10.25 -13.49
C LEU A 465 8.04 8.82 -13.95
N SER A 466 7.05 8.65 -14.84
CA SER A 466 6.70 7.35 -15.44
C SER A 466 7.86 6.66 -16.16
N ASN A 467 8.91 7.42 -16.49
CA ASN A 467 10.14 6.93 -17.08
C ASN A 467 11.38 7.40 -16.28
N ALA A 468 11.27 7.66 -14.98
CA ALA A 468 12.34 8.21 -14.14
C ALA A 468 12.92 9.54 -14.68
N TRP A 469 12.03 10.45 -15.06
CA TRP A 469 12.32 11.80 -15.59
C TRP A 469 13.04 11.81 -16.93
N MET A 470 12.95 10.70 -17.67
CA MET A 470 13.63 10.51 -18.94
C MET A 470 12.65 10.59 -20.12
N PRO A 471 13.03 11.22 -21.25
CA PRO A 471 12.28 11.13 -22.51
C PRO A 471 12.33 9.70 -23.05
N LYS A 472 11.62 9.43 -24.15
CA LYS A 472 11.82 8.18 -24.89
C LYS A 472 13.27 8.13 -25.37
N MET A 473 13.95 7.03 -25.07
CA MET A 473 15.39 6.92 -25.31
C MET A 473 15.84 5.50 -25.58
N ARG A 474 17.05 5.39 -26.14
CA ARG A 474 17.80 4.14 -26.26
C ARG A 474 19.10 4.28 -25.48
N ILE A 475 19.44 3.23 -24.74
CA ILE A 475 20.64 3.17 -23.92
C ILE A 475 21.57 2.15 -24.55
N ASN A 476 22.82 2.54 -24.80
CA ASN A 476 23.88 1.63 -25.21
C ASN A 476 25.06 1.76 -24.25
N GLU A 477 25.45 0.65 -23.63
CA GLU A 477 26.55 0.59 -22.67
C GLU A 477 27.70 -0.18 -23.33
N ASP A 478 28.83 0.50 -23.56
CA ASP A 478 30.03 -0.11 -24.14
C ASP A 478 31.31 0.47 -23.50
N ASN A 479 32.27 -0.38 -23.17
CA ASN A 479 33.59 0.00 -22.63
C ASN A 479 33.59 1.03 -21.48
N GLY A 480 32.61 0.97 -20.57
CA GLY A 480 32.51 1.89 -19.42
C GLY A 480 31.98 3.29 -19.77
N ILE A 481 31.37 3.43 -20.95
CA ILE A 481 30.62 4.60 -21.37
C ILE A 481 29.19 4.15 -21.67
N CYS A 482 28.24 4.88 -21.12
CA CYS A 482 26.82 4.73 -21.38
C CYS A 482 26.37 5.87 -22.29
N VAL A 483 26.03 5.56 -23.55
CA VAL A 483 25.51 6.53 -24.51
C VAL A 483 23.99 6.46 -24.48
N VAL A 484 23.35 7.56 -24.12
CA VAL A 484 21.89 7.71 -24.13
C VAL A 484 21.51 8.51 -25.37
N THR A 485 20.68 7.91 -26.23
CA THR A 485 20.13 8.58 -27.42
C THR A 485 18.67 8.91 -27.18
N ASP A 486 18.29 10.18 -27.25
CA ASP A 486 16.90 10.63 -27.08
C ASP A 486 16.05 10.36 -28.34
N GLU A 487 14.75 10.68 -28.28
CA GLU A 487 13.80 10.48 -29.38
C GLU A 487 14.07 11.35 -30.61
N ASN A 488 14.80 12.45 -30.44
CA ASN A 488 15.21 13.35 -31.51
C ASN A 488 16.54 12.94 -32.14
N GLY A 489 17.17 11.87 -31.62
CA GLY A 489 18.45 11.36 -32.09
C GLY A 489 19.68 12.05 -31.46
N ASN A 490 19.49 12.96 -30.50
CA ASN A 490 20.59 13.57 -29.77
C ASN A 490 21.24 12.53 -28.85
N LYS A 491 22.57 12.58 -28.74
CA LYS A 491 23.35 11.63 -27.94
C LYS A 491 24.00 12.37 -26.77
N SER A 492 23.83 11.83 -25.58
CA SER A 492 24.52 12.25 -24.36
C SER A 492 25.40 11.12 -23.85
N SER A 493 26.66 11.42 -23.54
CA SER A 493 27.63 10.43 -23.05
C SER A 493 27.75 10.49 -21.54
N TYR A 494 27.65 9.33 -20.88
CA TYR A 494 27.82 9.19 -19.43
C TYR A 494 28.97 8.24 -19.14
N HIS A 495 29.87 8.63 -18.24
CA HIS A 495 30.98 7.78 -17.80
C HIS A 495 30.55 6.90 -16.63
N THR A 496 30.74 5.58 -16.75
CA THR A 496 30.45 4.67 -15.64
C THR A 496 31.37 4.94 -14.47
N TYR A 497 30.78 5.14 -13.29
CA TYR A 497 31.49 5.32 -12.05
C TYR A 497 32.24 4.04 -11.68
N VAL A 498 33.53 4.18 -11.39
CA VAL A 498 34.39 3.10 -10.90
C VAL A 498 34.98 3.55 -9.57
N PRO A 499 34.74 2.81 -8.46
CA PRO A 499 35.29 3.16 -7.16
C PRO A 499 36.81 3.39 -7.22
N GLY A 500 37.26 4.54 -6.71
CA GLY A 500 38.68 4.91 -6.67
C GLY A 500 39.27 5.46 -7.97
N LYS A 501 38.53 5.47 -9.09
CA LYS A 501 38.95 6.13 -10.33
C LYS A 501 38.60 7.62 -10.27
N PRO A 502 39.53 8.55 -10.55
CA PRO A 502 39.23 9.98 -10.63
C PRO A 502 38.18 10.29 -11.70
N SER A 503 37.37 11.32 -11.45
CA SER A 503 36.45 11.87 -12.46
C SER A 503 37.25 12.33 -13.68
N PRO A 504 36.80 12.05 -14.92
CA PRO A 504 37.41 12.59 -16.14
C PRO A 504 37.18 14.11 -16.34
N HIS A 505 36.64 14.80 -15.33
CA HIS A 505 36.47 16.25 -15.28
C HIS A 505 37.74 17.03 -15.60
N SER A 506 37.60 18.06 -16.43
CA SER A 506 38.61 19.09 -16.67
C SER A 506 38.07 20.46 -16.24
N GLU A 507 38.81 21.15 -15.37
CA GLU A 507 38.45 22.50 -14.91
C GLU A 507 38.49 23.52 -16.07
N GLU A 508 39.26 23.25 -17.13
CA GLU A 508 39.43 24.15 -18.28
C GLU A 508 38.25 24.15 -19.25
N THR A 509 37.49 23.05 -19.30
CA THR A 509 36.33 22.89 -20.22
C THR A 509 34.99 22.87 -19.49
N CYS A 510 35.00 22.88 -18.16
CA CYS A 510 33.78 22.86 -17.37
C CYS A 510 33.16 24.25 -17.26
N THR A 511 31.93 24.42 -17.73
CA THR A 511 31.21 25.70 -17.69
C THR A 511 31.12 26.27 -16.28
N SER A 512 30.86 25.45 -15.26
CA SER A 512 30.80 25.91 -13.87
C SER A 512 32.16 26.36 -13.33
N CYS A 513 33.26 25.66 -13.66
CA CYS A 513 34.60 26.08 -13.29
C CYS A 513 34.99 27.39 -13.98
N ILE A 514 34.64 27.51 -15.27
CA ILE A 514 34.88 28.69 -16.08
C ILE A 514 34.08 29.86 -15.51
N GLU A 515 32.76 29.74 -15.34
CA GLU A 515 31.92 30.79 -14.75
C GLU A 515 32.38 31.18 -13.35
N HIS A 516 32.80 30.22 -12.52
CA HIS A 516 33.31 30.55 -11.19
C HIS A 516 34.63 31.31 -11.28
N ARG A 517 35.52 30.91 -12.21
CA ARG A 517 36.77 31.62 -12.49
C ARG A 517 36.46 33.02 -13.01
N GLU A 518 35.60 33.18 -14.01
CA GLU A 518 35.16 34.44 -14.58
C GLU A 518 34.50 35.36 -13.54
N ARG A 519 33.58 34.87 -12.72
CA ARG A 519 32.98 35.66 -11.61
C ARG A 519 34.00 36.04 -10.55
N SER A 520 34.96 35.16 -10.25
CA SER A 520 36.04 35.50 -9.30
C SER A 520 37.00 36.52 -9.91
N GLU A 521 37.29 36.42 -11.20
CA GLU A 521 38.10 37.37 -11.97
C GLU A 521 37.38 38.71 -12.11
N ASP A 522 36.06 38.74 -12.33
CA ASP A 522 35.24 39.95 -12.40
C ASP A 522 35.06 40.60 -11.02
N ASP A 523 34.85 39.84 -9.95
CA ASP A 523 34.86 40.39 -8.57
C ASP A 523 36.24 40.96 -8.22
N MET A 524 37.32 40.30 -8.67
CA MET A 524 38.69 40.80 -8.50
C MET A 524 38.98 42.04 -9.38
N ARG A 525 38.44 42.11 -10.61
CA ARG A 525 38.50 43.29 -11.50
C ARG A 525 37.70 44.45 -10.92
N GLN A 526 36.50 44.22 -10.39
CA GLN A 526 35.67 45.25 -9.75
C GLN A 526 36.31 45.79 -8.47
N ARG A 527 36.93 44.92 -7.65
CA ARG A 527 37.73 45.36 -6.48
C ARG A 527 38.97 46.14 -6.89
N SER A 528 39.66 45.71 -7.94
CA SER A 528 40.84 46.41 -8.47
C SER A 528 40.48 47.76 -9.12
N ALA A 529 39.31 47.86 -9.78
CA ALA A 529 38.77 49.10 -10.33
C ALA A 529 38.37 50.09 -9.23
N LYS A 530 37.77 49.62 -8.12
CA LYS A 530 37.47 50.44 -6.93
C LYS A 530 38.73 50.94 -6.20
N LEU A 531 39.85 50.24 -6.31
CA LEU A 531 41.13 50.64 -5.72
C LEU A 531 41.95 51.58 -6.63
N ALA A 532 41.63 51.65 -7.93
CA ALA A 532 42.41 52.39 -8.92
C ALA A 532 41.94 53.84 -9.17
N ASN A 533 40.75 54.24 -8.69
CA ASN A 533 40.25 55.61 -8.89
C ASN A 533 39.27 56.06 -7.78
N PRO A 534 39.72 56.79 -6.73
CA PRO A 534 38.87 57.19 -5.61
C PRO A 534 37.93 58.37 -5.87
N ASP A 535 38.03 59.07 -7.00
CA ASP A 535 37.48 60.43 -7.18
C ASP A 535 36.48 60.61 -8.35
N VAL A 536 35.61 59.63 -8.63
CA VAL A 536 34.44 59.87 -9.49
C VAL A 536 33.17 59.43 -8.76
N ASP A 537 32.38 60.42 -8.38
CA ASP A 537 31.21 60.34 -7.51
C ASP A 537 29.90 60.16 -8.31
N MET A 538 28.88 59.62 -7.63
CA MET A 538 27.42 59.70 -7.89
C MET A 538 26.79 58.87 -9.05
N ASP A 539 26.22 57.71 -8.71
CA ASP A 539 24.76 57.46 -8.62
C ASP A 539 24.43 55.95 -8.69
N MET A 540 23.42 55.55 -7.89
CA MET A 540 22.63 54.29 -7.85
C MET A 540 22.80 53.39 -6.62
N ASP A 541 21.91 53.69 -5.65
CA ASP A 541 21.01 52.80 -4.89
C ASP A 541 21.59 51.61 -4.09
N MET A 542 21.74 51.86 -2.79
CA MET A 542 21.62 50.84 -1.75
C MET A 542 20.24 50.95 -1.09
N ASP A 543 19.39 49.93 -1.24
CA ASP A 543 18.30 49.68 -0.30
C ASP A 543 18.64 48.47 0.58
N ILE A 544 18.98 48.78 1.82
CA ILE A 544 19.08 47.87 2.95
C ILE A 544 17.83 48.09 3.79
N PRO A 545 16.98 47.09 4.08
CA PRO A 545 16.10 47.16 5.22
C PRO A 545 16.67 46.35 6.39
N ALA A 546 16.84 47.04 7.52
CA ALA A 546 17.06 46.47 8.84
C ALA A 546 16.13 47.20 9.84
N PRO A 547 15.88 46.68 11.05
CA PRO A 547 14.55 46.20 11.45
C PRO A 547 13.91 46.98 12.63
N ASP A 548 12.63 46.64 12.85
CA ASP A 548 11.81 46.73 14.07
C ASP A 548 11.64 48.08 14.81
N ALA A 549 10.38 48.47 15.01
CA ALA A 549 9.73 48.56 16.34
C ALA A 549 8.48 49.46 16.35
N GLU A 550 7.48 49.01 17.11
CA GLU A 550 6.39 49.79 17.73
C GLU A 550 5.26 50.32 16.82
N VAL A 551 4.08 49.69 16.86
CA VAL A 551 2.98 49.99 17.81
C VAL A 551 2.34 51.34 17.48
N GLU A 552 1.26 51.32 16.67
CA GLU A 552 -0.01 52.03 16.95
C GLU A 552 -0.99 51.93 15.75
N SER A 553 -1.80 50.87 15.70
CA SER A 553 -3.21 50.99 15.28
C SER A 553 -4.09 49.84 15.79
N VAL A 554 -3.82 49.35 17.00
CA VAL A 554 -4.82 48.59 17.78
C VAL A 554 -5.16 49.44 18.98
N PHE A 555 -5.98 50.46 18.79
CA PHE A 555 -7.01 50.94 19.72
C PHE A 555 -7.59 52.21 19.11
N ALA A 556 -8.74 52.04 18.46
CA ALA A 556 -9.92 52.87 18.65
C ALA A 556 -9.80 54.41 18.63
N SER A 557 -10.82 55.00 17.99
CA SER A 557 -11.26 56.39 18.09
C SER A 557 -10.49 57.33 17.16
N VAL A 558 -11.08 58.02 16.20
CA VAL A 558 -12.46 58.48 16.02
C VAL A 558 -12.60 58.82 14.54
N GLY A 559 -13.72 58.41 13.93
CA GLY A 559 -13.89 58.36 12.48
C GLY A 559 -13.99 59.68 11.72
N LEU A 560 -14.36 59.49 10.44
CA LEU A 560 -14.69 60.40 9.34
C LEU A 560 -13.72 60.09 8.17
N ALA A 561 -14.07 59.86 6.91
CA ALA A 561 -15.29 59.64 6.13
C ALA A 561 -14.82 59.68 4.65
N HIS A 562 -15.39 58.83 3.79
CA HIS A 562 -15.57 59.04 2.33
C HIS A 562 -14.31 59.08 1.42
N ASP A 563 -14.25 58.55 0.19
CA ASP A 563 -15.17 57.75 -0.65
C ASP A 563 -14.48 57.49 -2.04
N TYR A 564 -15.04 56.56 -2.83
CA TYR A 564 -14.94 56.29 -4.30
C TYR A 564 -13.64 55.63 -4.84
N GLU A 565 -13.67 54.35 -5.31
CA GLU A 565 -14.13 53.75 -6.61
C GLU A 565 -13.02 53.79 -7.71
N MET A 566 -12.49 52.62 -8.15
CA MET A 566 -12.72 51.89 -9.44
C MET A 566 -12.18 52.64 -10.69
N GLU A 567 -11.41 52.12 -11.67
CA GLU A 567 -11.41 50.92 -12.56
C GLU A 567 -10.09 50.98 -13.40
N GLU A 568 -9.34 49.88 -13.68
CA GLU A 568 -9.26 49.01 -14.89
C GLU A 568 -8.43 49.49 -16.13
N ASP A 569 -7.72 48.49 -16.73
CA ASP A 569 -7.28 48.30 -18.15
C ASP A 569 -6.16 49.16 -18.78
N ASP A 570 -5.31 48.74 -19.75
CA ASP A 570 -4.99 47.44 -20.38
C ASP A 570 -3.76 47.61 -21.34
N SER A 571 -3.10 46.50 -21.71
CA SER A 571 -2.45 46.19 -23.02
C SER A 571 -1.08 46.76 -23.53
N GLU A 572 -0.18 45.80 -23.86
CA GLU A 572 0.52 45.50 -25.16
C GLU A 572 1.86 46.13 -25.69
N MET A 573 2.76 45.19 -26.04
CA MET A 573 3.64 44.99 -27.23
C MET A 573 5.02 45.69 -27.49
N GLU A 574 6.05 44.81 -27.57
CA GLU A 574 7.15 44.58 -28.56
C GLU A 574 7.87 45.70 -29.35
N ASP A 575 9.23 45.69 -29.37
CA ASP A 575 10.09 45.26 -30.51
C ASP A 575 11.60 45.68 -30.45
N ASP A 576 12.46 44.72 -30.86
CA ASP A 576 13.72 44.72 -31.66
C ASP A 576 15.09 45.41 -31.33
N TYR A 577 16.10 44.50 -31.24
CA TYR A 577 17.46 44.38 -31.85
C TYR A 577 18.30 45.58 -32.40
N GLU A 578 19.61 45.63 -32.07
CA GLU A 578 20.79 45.31 -32.95
C GLU A 578 22.19 45.75 -32.40
N GLY A 579 23.20 44.87 -32.57
CA GLY A 579 24.65 45.09 -32.88
C GLY A 579 25.59 45.80 -31.88
N SER A 580 26.92 45.61 -31.81
CA SER A 580 27.96 44.71 -32.38
C SER A 580 29.35 45.20 -31.88
N ASP A 581 30.34 44.30 -31.70
CA ASP A 581 31.78 44.49 -32.08
C ASP A 581 32.70 45.53 -31.34
N VAL A 582 34.02 45.40 -31.03
CA VAL A 582 35.13 44.38 -31.03
C VAL A 582 36.31 44.92 -30.15
N GLU A 583 37.26 44.04 -29.77
CA GLU A 583 38.73 44.26 -29.56
C GLU A 583 39.26 45.12 -28.38
N SER A 584 40.49 44.99 -27.83
CA SER A 584 41.47 43.92 -27.58
C SER A 584 42.65 44.51 -26.76
N MET A 585 43.31 43.66 -25.95
CA MET A 585 44.77 43.58 -25.65
C MET A 585 45.56 44.51 -24.68
N HIS A 586 46.26 43.82 -23.76
CA HIS A 586 47.58 44.05 -23.11
C HIS A 586 47.74 45.16 -22.04
N ALA A 587 48.62 45.10 -21.03
CA ALA A 587 49.34 44.11 -20.19
C ALA A 587 50.25 44.99 -19.29
N ASP A 588 50.38 44.76 -17.98
CA ASP A 588 51.63 44.97 -17.20
C ASP A 588 51.49 44.60 -15.71
N GLU A 589 52.54 43.94 -15.21
CA GLU A 589 52.76 43.39 -13.87
C GLU A 589 53.25 44.45 -12.86
N VAL A 590 52.92 44.34 -11.55
CA VAL A 590 53.85 44.51 -10.40
C VAL A 590 53.30 43.81 -9.14
N MET A 591 54.21 43.15 -8.41
CA MET A 591 54.03 42.26 -7.26
C MET A 591 54.05 42.92 -5.86
N HIS A 592 53.51 42.15 -4.88
CA HIS A 592 53.80 42.09 -3.42
C HIS A 592 53.09 43.14 -2.51
N LYS A 593 52.61 42.86 -1.28
CA LYS A 593 52.74 41.70 -0.35
C LYS A 593 51.71 41.79 0.81
N ASP A 594 51.32 40.63 1.39
CA ASP A 594 50.90 40.36 2.78
C ASP A 594 49.65 41.08 3.36
N GLU A 595 48.74 40.50 4.15
CA GLU A 595 48.29 39.15 4.49
C GLU A 595 47.16 39.43 5.50
N VAL A 596 45.91 39.07 5.18
CA VAL A 596 44.87 38.75 6.16
C VAL A 596 44.12 37.53 5.61
N ILE A 597 44.44 36.36 6.17
CA ILE A 597 43.77 35.10 5.87
C ILE A 597 42.45 35.11 6.64
N GLU A 598 41.37 35.53 5.99
CA GLU A 598 40.03 35.10 6.38
C GLU A 598 39.89 33.60 6.07
N PRO A 599 39.32 32.78 6.98
CA PRO A 599 39.09 31.37 6.71
C PRO A 599 38.00 31.26 5.65
N GLN A 600 38.38 31.17 4.37
CA GLN A 600 37.44 30.80 3.33
C GLN A 600 36.93 29.38 3.63
N PRO A 601 35.62 29.13 3.63
CA PRO A 601 35.11 27.76 3.67
C PRO A 601 35.74 27.03 2.49
N ALA A 602 36.32 25.84 2.73
CA ALA A 602 36.93 25.02 1.71
C ALA A 602 35.94 24.88 0.53
N ARG A 603 36.20 25.60 -0.57
CA ARG A 603 35.39 25.50 -1.79
C ARG A 603 35.40 24.04 -2.20
N VAL A 604 34.23 23.43 -2.23
CA VAL A 604 34.06 22.10 -2.84
C VAL A 604 34.56 22.23 -4.27
N LYS A 605 35.65 21.53 -4.61
CA LYS A 605 36.15 21.49 -5.99
C LYS A 605 35.02 20.97 -6.87
N CYS A 606 34.70 21.70 -7.93
CA CYS A 606 33.75 21.25 -8.93
C CYS A 606 34.26 19.91 -9.51
N ASP A 607 33.36 18.93 -9.60
CA ASP A 607 33.63 17.61 -10.18
C ASP A 607 33.05 17.48 -11.60
N GLY A 608 32.46 18.57 -12.11
CA GLY A 608 31.85 18.68 -13.43
C GLY A 608 30.62 17.81 -13.66
N ILE A 609 30.11 17.14 -12.63
CA ILE A 609 28.96 16.24 -12.75
C ILE A 609 27.71 17.10 -12.90
N GLN A 610 27.05 16.96 -14.05
CA GLN A 610 25.82 17.67 -14.38
C GLN A 610 24.58 16.80 -14.16
N ASP A 611 24.73 15.48 -14.30
CA ASP A 611 23.63 14.53 -14.18
C ASP A 611 24.13 13.13 -13.82
N MET A 612 23.27 12.34 -13.17
CA MET A 612 23.58 11.00 -12.69
C MET A 612 22.53 10.00 -13.19
N PHE A 613 23.02 9.04 -13.96
CA PHE A 613 22.23 8.01 -14.61
C PHE A 613 22.50 6.63 -14.01
N LEU A 614 21.47 5.78 -13.98
CA LEU A 614 21.54 4.43 -13.42
C LEU A 614 21.15 3.41 -14.49
N THR A 615 21.92 2.33 -14.60
CA THR A 615 21.53 1.12 -15.34
C THR A 615 21.69 -0.11 -14.48
N GLY A 616 20.99 -1.19 -14.80
CA GLY A 616 21.18 -2.44 -14.08
C GLY A 616 20.31 -3.57 -14.58
N GLU A 617 20.51 -4.74 -13.99
CA GLU A 617 19.72 -5.93 -14.26
C GLU A 617 19.65 -6.83 -13.02
N THR A 618 18.71 -7.77 -13.03
CA THR A 618 18.71 -8.87 -12.08
C THR A 618 19.71 -9.93 -12.56
N ASP A 619 20.63 -10.35 -11.68
CA ASP A 619 21.60 -11.41 -11.97
C ASP A 619 20.91 -12.68 -12.47
N MET A 620 21.59 -13.45 -13.33
CA MET A 620 21.01 -14.64 -13.98
C MET A 620 20.35 -15.61 -12.97
N ASN A 621 21.06 -15.92 -11.90
CA ASN A 621 20.62 -16.84 -10.85
C ASN A 621 19.39 -16.31 -10.10
N HIS A 622 19.40 -15.03 -9.72
CA HIS A 622 18.25 -14.40 -9.05
C HIS A 622 17.08 -14.25 -9.99
N GLY A 623 17.30 -14.00 -11.29
CA GLY A 623 16.24 -13.84 -12.27
C GLY A 623 15.55 -15.15 -12.64
N GLN A 624 16.25 -16.28 -12.58
CA GLN A 624 15.62 -17.60 -12.69
C GLN A 624 14.66 -17.88 -11.52
N ALA A 625 15.06 -17.50 -10.30
CA ALA A 625 14.22 -17.66 -9.11
C ALA A 625 13.07 -16.63 -9.07
N TRP A 626 13.37 -15.35 -9.23
CA TRP A 626 12.47 -14.23 -8.90
C TRP A 626 12.07 -13.36 -10.10
N ASN A 627 12.29 -13.87 -11.32
CA ASN A 627 12.11 -13.21 -12.62
C ASN A 627 13.22 -12.22 -13.00
N HIS A 628 13.51 -12.15 -14.31
CA HIS A 628 14.53 -11.27 -14.85
C HIS A 628 13.98 -9.87 -15.11
N TYR A 629 14.68 -8.87 -14.56
CA TYR A 629 14.36 -7.46 -14.80
C TYR A 629 15.57 -6.69 -15.33
N ILE A 630 15.27 -5.64 -16.07
CA ILE A 630 16.20 -4.56 -16.41
C ILE A 630 15.78 -3.34 -15.60
N PHE A 631 16.78 -2.61 -15.12
CA PHE A 631 16.63 -1.38 -14.35
C PHE A 631 17.30 -0.23 -15.09
N TYR A 632 16.65 0.93 -15.07
CA TYR A 632 17.27 2.18 -15.48
C TYR A 632 16.63 3.33 -14.70
N GLY A 633 17.36 4.41 -14.47
CA GLY A 633 16.87 5.49 -13.62
C GLY A 633 17.78 6.70 -13.59
N ARG A 634 17.41 7.67 -12.77
CA ARG A 634 18.10 8.96 -12.64
C ARG A 634 18.04 9.43 -11.18
N ILE A 635 19.01 10.23 -10.77
CA ILE A 635 19.10 10.80 -9.42
C ILE A 635 18.82 12.30 -9.50
N ARG A 636 17.86 12.78 -8.72
CA ARG A 636 17.48 14.20 -8.67
C ARG A 636 18.58 15.02 -7.97
N PRO A 637 19.23 15.98 -8.66
CA PRO A 637 20.32 16.76 -8.06
C PRO A 637 19.89 17.59 -6.84
N TRP A 638 18.59 17.96 -6.76
CA TRP A 638 18.08 18.84 -5.71
C TRP A 638 18.10 18.23 -4.29
N ASP A 639 17.84 16.94 -4.13
CA ASP A 639 17.79 16.30 -2.81
C ASP A 639 18.35 14.87 -2.80
N GLY A 640 18.85 14.37 -3.93
CA GLY A 640 19.31 13.00 -4.06
C GLY A 640 18.17 11.97 -4.14
N LEU A 641 16.93 12.39 -4.46
CA LEU A 641 15.83 11.45 -4.69
C LEU A 641 16.14 10.58 -5.91
N ILE A 642 16.06 9.26 -5.75
CA ILE A 642 16.30 8.30 -6.82
C ILE A 642 14.97 7.89 -7.43
N ALA A 643 14.85 7.93 -8.76
CA ALA A 643 13.77 7.27 -9.50
C ALA A 643 14.36 6.14 -10.36
N LEU A 644 13.88 4.92 -10.17
CA LEU A 644 14.37 3.72 -10.86
C LEU A 644 13.20 2.96 -11.49
N VAL A 645 13.19 2.81 -12.81
CA VAL A 645 12.20 2.01 -13.53
C VAL A 645 12.66 0.57 -13.62
N ARG A 646 11.79 -0.37 -13.25
CA ARG A 646 11.96 -1.81 -13.43
C ARG A 646 11.09 -2.29 -14.58
N VAL A 647 11.70 -2.97 -15.54
CA VAL A 647 11.02 -3.56 -16.71
C VAL A 647 11.33 -5.05 -16.81
N PRO A 648 10.34 -5.93 -17.07
CA PRO A 648 10.59 -7.35 -17.27
C PRO A 648 11.47 -7.58 -18.51
N ARG A 649 12.53 -8.38 -18.37
CA ARG A 649 13.38 -8.77 -19.50
C ARG A 649 12.67 -9.88 -20.28
N ARG A 650 12.39 -9.64 -21.56
CA ARG A 650 11.85 -10.69 -22.46
C ARG A 650 12.92 -11.76 -22.68
N VAL A 651 12.83 -12.88 -21.96
CA VAL A 651 13.62 -14.08 -22.23
C VAL A 651 12.78 -14.97 -23.14
N SER A 652 13.36 -15.42 -24.26
CA SER A 652 12.70 -16.24 -25.28
C SER A 652 11.95 -17.42 -24.63
N GLY A 653 10.61 -17.42 -24.74
CA GLY A 653 9.73 -18.50 -24.29
C GLY A 653 8.84 -18.21 -23.07
N ARG A 654 8.98 -17.06 -22.38
CA ARG A 654 8.02 -16.59 -21.35
C ARG A 654 7.41 -15.25 -21.74
N GLU A 655 6.19 -15.25 -22.26
CA GLU A 655 5.35 -14.04 -22.28
C GLU A 655 4.56 -13.94 -20.95
N ASP A 656 5.23 -13.63 -19.85
CA ASP A 656 4.53 -13.32 -18.60
C ASP A 656 3.99 -11.89 -18.66
N ARG A 657 2.81 -11.72 -19.28
CA ARG A 657 2.09 -10.44 -19.41
C ARG A 657 1.74 -9.79 -18.05
N HIS A 658 1.97 -10.47 -16.93
CA HIS A 658 1.58 -10.07 -15.58
C HIS A 658 2.67 -9.34 -14.75
N LEU A 659 3.94 -9.31 -15.19
CA LEU A 659 5.04 -8.75 -14.36
C LEU A 659 5.04 -7.21 -14.26
N GLY A 660 4.43 -6.52 -15.23
CA GLY A 660 4.21 -5.06 -15.24
C GLY A 660 5.49 -4.20 -15.26
N ARG A 661 5.34 -2.88 -15.43
CA ARG A 661 6.42 -1.88 -15.27
C ARG A 661 6.21 -1.09 -13.99
N TRP A 662 7.28 -0.87 -13.24
CA TRP A 662 7.22 -0.31 -11.89
C TRP A 662 8.26 0.80 -11.77
N VAL A 663 7.95 1.89 -11.07
CA VAL A 663 8.92 2.94 -10.71
C VAL A 663 9.16 2.91 -9.21
N PHE A 664 10.42 2.87 -8.79
CA PHE A 664 10.87 2.93 -7.41
C PHE A 664 11.35 4.36 -7.13
N THR A 665 10.81 5.00 -6.11
CA THR A 665 11.21 6.35 -5.67
C THR A 665 11.64 6.32 -4.21
N GLY A 666 12.81 6.86 -3.88
CA GLY A 666 13.29 6.84 -2.49
C GLY A 666 14.67 7.46 -2.30
N TYR A 667 15.15 7.44 -1.05
CA TYR A 667 16.48 7.91 -0.69
C TYR A 667 17.36 6.77 -0.19
N ILE A 668 18.66 6.94 -0.32
CA ILE A 668 19.62 6.15 0.45
C ILE A 668 19.79 6.83 1.81
N VAL A 669 19.39 6.09 2.83
CA VAL A 669 19.31 6.52 4.23
C VAL A 669 20.47 5.89 5.00
N GLY A 670 21.22 6.73 5.70
CA GLY A 670 22.42 6.29 6.41
C GLY A 670 23.44 5.60 5.49
N GLY A 671 23.52 5.99 4.22
CA GLY A 671 24.44 5.45 3.22
C GLY A 671 24.29 3.96 2.90
N LYS A 672 23.29 3.25 3.43
CA LYS A 672 23.21 1.78 3.38
C LYS A 672 21.84 1.24 2.97
N ASN A 673 20.76 1.96 3.29
CA ASN A 673 19.38 1.50 3.11
C ASN A 673 18.70 2.33 2.04
N PHE A 674 18.28 1.72 0.94
CA PHE A 674 17.49 2.41 -0.07
C PHE A 674 16.01 2.28 0.30
N VAL A 675 15.43 3.33 0.87
CA VAL A 675 14.09 3.30 1.47
C VAL A 675 13.15 4.17 0.65
N GLY A 676 12.00 3.62 0.26
CA GLY A 676 11.12 4.34 -0.64
C GLY A 676 9.76 3.73 -0.88
N THR A 677 9.10 4.22 -1.93
CA THR A 677 7.82 3.76 -2.43
C THR A 677 7.97 3.31 -3.88
N TRP A 678 7.49 2.11 -4.20
CA TRP A 678 7.34 1.67 -5.57
C TRP A 678 5.92 1.95 -6.04
N ARG A 679 5.75 2.23 -7.33
CA ARG A 679 4.46 2.46 -7.98
C ARG A 679 4.34 1.65 -9.26
N ALA A 680 3.18 1.02 -9.48
CA ALA A 680 2.85 0.39 -10.74
C ALA A 680 2.53 1.44 -11.81
N LEU A 681 3.19 1.31 -12.97
CA LEU A 681 2.99 2.18 -14.12
C LEU A 681 1.89 1.62 -15.02
N HIS A 682 0.67 2.14 -14.85
CA HIS A 682 -0.48 1.91 -15.73
C HIS A 682 -0.79 3.21 -16.49
N GLN A 683 -1.12 3.14 -17.79
CA GLN A 683 -1.52 4.25 -18.68
C GLN A 683 -1.38 5.67 -18.07
N GLU A 684 -0.25 6.33 -18.38
CA GLU A 684 -0.06 7.77 -18.57
C GLU A 684 -0.51 8.82 -17.51
N ASP A 685 -1.15 8.48 -16.38
CA ASP A 685 -1.56 9.45 -15.34
C ASP A 685 -0.70 9.38 -14.06
N VAL A 686 0.46 10.05 -14.09
CA VAL A 686 1.39 10.17 -12.94
C VAL A 686 0.81 10.99 -11.77
N GLY A 687 -0.23 11.79 -12.02
CA GLY A 687 -0.93 12.61 -11.04
C GLY A 687 -2.00 11.88 -10.21
N THR A 688 -2.35 10.65 -10.57
CA THR A 688 -3.27 9.82 -9.79
C THR A 688 -2.51 8.93 -8.83
N PRO A 689 -2.94 8.79 -7.56
CA PRO A 689 -2.42 7.75 -6.70
C PRO A 689 -2.87 6.39 -7.29
N THR A 690 -1.90 5.55 -7.65
CA THR A 690 -2.14 4.22 -8.24
C THR A 690 -1.76 3.14 -7.23
N TRP A 691 -1.54 1.91 -7.69
CA TRP A 691 -1.06 0.84 -6.83
C TRP A 691 0.41 1.06 -6.48
N GLU A 692 0.68 1.40 -5.22
CA GLU A 692 2.01 1.76 -4.74
C GLU A 692 2.20 1.29 -3.28
N SER A 693 3.44 1.04 -2.85
CA SER A 693 3.72 0.61 -1.47
C SER A 693 5.22 0.67 -1.16
N ALA A 694 5.61 0.25 0.04
CA ALA A 694 6.97 0.33 0.54
C ALA A 694 7.93 -0.69 -0.09
N PHE A 695 9.19 -0.30 -0.19
CA PHE A 695 10.32 -1.21 -0.41
C PHE A 695 11.52 -0.74 0.42
N CYS A 696 12.43 -1.67 0.74
CA CYS A 696 13.67 -1.34 1.45
C CYS A 696 14.77 -2.37 1.18
N PRO A 697 15.57 -2.27 0.11
CA PRO A 697 16.78 -3.04 -0.06
C PRO A 697 17.99 -2.35 0.56
N SER A 698 18.99 -3.15 0.89
CA SER A 698 20.28 -2.69 1.34
C SER A 698 21.40 -3.07 0.37
N GLY A 699 22.42 -2.22 0.30
CA GLY A 699 23.59 -2.47 -0.52
C GLY A 699 24.47 -3.55 0.10
N TRP A 700 24.96 -4.48 -0.71
CA TRP A 700 25.92 -5.49 -0.24
C TRP A 700 27.29 -4.85 -0.02
N SER A 701 27.74 -4.76 1.24
CA SER A 701 29.08 -4.27 1.58
C SER A 701 30.14 -5.36 1.36
N PRO A 702 31.24 -5.09 0.63
CA PRO A 702 32.37 -6.02 0.48
C PRO A 702 33.10 -6.36 1.80
N SER A 703 32.76 -5.71 2.91
CA SER A 703 33.39 -5.93 4.22
C SER A 703 33.01 -7.26 4.89
N SER A 704 31.97 -7.96 4.42
CA SER A 704 31.73 -9.36 4.80
C SER A 704 32.61 -10.27 3.95
N THR A 705 33.75 -10.68 4.50
CA THR A 705 34.68 -11.58 3.79
C THR A 705 33.97 -12.86 3.31
N PRO A 706 34.38 -13.46 2.17
CA PRO A 706 33.89 -14.77 1.71
C PRO A 706 34.13 -15.94 2.69
N SER A 707 34.76 -15.67 3.85
CA SER A 707 35.03 -16.64 4.90
C SER A 707 33.80 -16.93 5.78
N ASP A 708 32.80 -16.05 5.81
CA ASP A 708 31.58 -16.25 6.60
C ASP A 708 30.60 -17.23 5.94
N LEU A 709 30.55 -17.27 4.60
CA LEU A 709 29.84 -18.31 3.85
C LEU A 709 30.52 -19.69 4.00
N ARG A 710 31.86 -19.74 4.09
CA ARG A 710 32.57 -21.02 4.35
C ARG A 710 32.44 -21.49 5.80
N ARG A 711 32.31 -20.59 6.78
CA ARG A 711 32.09 -20.96 8.19
C ARG A 711 30.68 -21.48 8.46
N ALA A 712 29.67 -20.96 7.75
CA ALA A 712 28.30 -21.46 7.84
C ALA A 712 28.17 -22.89 7.28
N TRP A 713 28.98 -23.25 6.27
CA TRP A 713 28.97 -24.58 5.66
C TRP A 713 29.84 -25.61 6.41
N ALA A 714 30.73 -25.16 7.31
CA ALA A 714 31.69 -26.02 8.03
C ALA A 714 31.22 -26.52 9.41
N ARG A 715 29.99 -26.19 9.85
CA ARG A 715 29.43 -26.62 11.15
C ARG A 715 28.32 -27.69 11.07
N ILE A 716 28.27 -28.44 9.96
CA ILE A 716 27.48 -29.67 9.88
C ILE A 716 28.45 -30.84 10.08
N PRO A 717 28.43 -31.58 11.21
CA PRO A 717 29.27 -32.75 11.36
C PRO A 717 28.68 -33.89 10.51
N ILE A 718 29.19 -34.05 9.30
CA ILE A 718 29.03 -35.29 8.53
C ILE A 718 29.93 -36.34 9.17
N LYS A 719 29.36 -37.20 10.02
CA LYS A 719 29.99 -38.49 10.37
C LYS A 719 29.52 -39.54 9.37
N CYS A 720 30.35 -39.81 8.38
CA CYS A 720 30.36 -41.11 7.70
C CYS A 720 30.83 -42.17 8.69
N VAL A 721 30.00 -43.20 8.94
CA VAL A 721 30.47 -44.51 9.42
C VAL A 721 29.70 -45.59 8.69
N ASN A 722 30.40 -46.27 7.78
CA ASN A 722 30.06 -47.62 7.36
C ASN A 722 30.51 -48.59 8.46
N SER A 723 29.77 -49.71 8.58
CA SER A 723 30.12 -51.00 9.23
C SER A 723 29.69 -51.22 10.69
N GLY A 724 28.88 -52.27 10.87
CA GLY A 724 29.16 -53.30 11.88
C GLY A 724 28.37 -53.28 13.20
N LEU A 725 27.34 -54.12 13.25
CA LEU A 725 26.88 -54.98 14.35
C LEU A 725 27.30 -54.67 15.83
N VAL A 726 26.26 -54.70 16.69
CA VAL A 726 26.15 -55.44 17.98
C VAL A 726 26.20 -54.67 19.33
N LEU A 727 25.10 -54.89 20.10
CA LEU A 727 24.85 -54.87 21.56
C LEU A 727 24.77 -53.55 22.38
N ILE A 728 23.54 -53.25 22.79
CA ILE A 728 23.08 -52.54 24.01
C ILE A 728 23.40 -53.44 25.24
N PRO A 729 23.79 -53.00 26.48
CA PRO A 729 22.96 -52.20 27.41
C PRO A 729 23.61 -51.33 28.54
N LEU A 730 22.72 -50.54 29.19
CA LEU A 730 22.67 -50.06 30.61
C LEU A 730 23.23 -48.67 31.05
N LEU A 731 22.24 -47.85 31.49
CA LEU A 731 22.19 -46.89 32.64
C LEU A 731 23.06 -45.63 32.57
N ILE A 732 22.52 -44.42 32.76
CA ILE A 732 21.73 -43.98 33.93
C ILE A 732 20.57 -43.05 33.53
N SER A 733 19.40 -43.36 34.08
CA SER A 733 18.20 -42.53 34.14
C SER A 733 18.29 -41.58 35.33
N ALA A 734 17.98 -40.29 35.13
CA ALA A 734 17.06 -39.49 35.97
C ALA A 734 17.28 -37.98 35.74
N MET A 735 16.42 -37.34 34.94
CA MET A 735 15.52 -36.27 35.39
C MET A 735 14.71 -35.71 34.21
N GLN A 736 13.39 -35.81 34.38
CA GLN A 736 12.33 -35.48 33.42
C GLN A 736 11.92 -34.01 33.53
N ILE A 737 11.83 -33.32 32.39
CA ILE A 737 10.84 -32.28 32.09
C ILE A 737 10.28 -32.65 30.71
N PRO A 738 8.95 -32.80 30.50
CA PRO A 738 8.42 -33.30 29.25
C PRO A 738 8.43 -32.18 28.20
N ILE A 739 9.46 -32.17 27.36
CA ILE A 739 9.39 -31.52 26.05
C ILE A 739 8.65 -32.50 25.15
N VAL A 740 7.39 -32.20 24.88
CA VAL A 740 6.61 -32.83 23.81
C VAL A 740 7.32 -32.51 22.51
N SER A 741 8.00 -33.50 21.94
CA SER A 741 8.39 -33.49 20.53
C SER A 741 7.14 -33.26 19.69
N PRO A 742 7.15 -32.39 18.66
CA PRO A 742 6.17 -32.55 17.60
C PRO A 742 6.49 -33.89 16.96
N LEU A 743 5.65 -34.89 17.27
CA LEU A 743 5.51 -36.08 16.47
C LEU A 743 5.44 -35.62 15.01
N ALA A 744 6.15 -36.32 14.13
CA ALA A 744 5.72 -36.37 12.75
C ALA A 744 4.22 -36.68 12.79
N ASP A 745 3.39 -35.75 12.33
CA ASP A 745 2.01 -36.06 12.02
C ASP A 745 2.11 -37.14 10.92
N ASP A 746 1.94 -38.39 11.33
CA ASP A 746 1.34 -39.42 10.51
C ASP A 746 0.17 -38.74 9.76
N PRO A 747 0.00 -38.94 8.43
CA PRO A 747 -1.10 -38.31 7.71
C PRO A 747 -2.39 -38.72 8.43
N LYS A 748 -2.97 -37.80 9.21
CA LYS A 748 -4.26 -38.03 9.86
C LYS A 748 -5.19 -38.49 8.76
N ALA A 749 -5.75 -39.68 8.93
CA ALA A 749 -6.74 -40.21 8.02
C ALA A 749 -7.79 -39.11 7.81
N GLU A 750 -8.08 -38.81 6.55
CA GLU A 750 -8.95 -37.70 6.17
C GLU A 750 -10.32 -37.93 6.83
N THR A 751 -10.72 -37.07 7.78
CA THR A 751 -12.02 -37.22 8.45
C THR A 751 -13.12 -37.17 7.40
N THR A 752 -13.87 -38.26 7.20
CA THR A 752 -14.92 -38.36 6.18
C THR A 752 -16.31 -38.20 6.80
N VAL A 753 -17.26 -37.62 6.05
CA VAL A 753 -18.67 -37.53 6.48
C VAL A 753 -19.51 -38.48 5.63
N LYS A 754 -20.24 -39.39 6.27
CA LYS A 754 -21.22 -40.28 5.62
C LYS A 754 -22.63 -39.85 5.98
N ILE A 755 -23.42 -39.47 4.98
CA ILE A 755 -24.83 -39.10 5.11
C ILE A 755 -25.68 -40.30 4.67
N ILE A 756 -26.48 -40.84 5.59
CA ILE A 756 -27.40 -41.94 5.30
C ILE A 756 -28.76 -41.34 4.96
N ALA A 757 -29.12 -41.32 3.68
CA ALA A 757 -30.34 -40.69 3.18
C ALA A 757 -31.46 -41.71 2.96
N GLY A 758 -32.69 -41.33 3.33
CA GLY A 758 -33.90 -42.09 3.05
C GLY A 758 -34.25 -42.08 1.56
N LYS A 759 -34.34 -40.88 0.98
CA LYS A 759 -34.49 -40.65 -0.46
C LYS A 759 -33.51 -39.58 -0.92
N VAL A 760 -33.07 -39.64 -2.18
CA VAL A 760 -32.25 -38.60 -2.83
C VAL A 760 -32.89 -38.20 -4.15
N PHE A 761 -33.16 -36.91 -4.36
CA PHE A 761 -33.64 -36.42 -5.66
C PHE A 761 -32.49 -36.29 -6.66
N ASP A 762 -32.61 -36.94 -7.82
CA ASP A 762 -31.66 -36.82 -8.93
C ASP A 762 -32.23 -35.91 -10.04
N PRO A 763 -31.67 -34.71 -10.25
CA PRO A 763 -32.16 -33.76 -11.26
C PRO A 763 -31.86 -34.16 -12.71
N TYR A 764 -31.01 -35.17 -12.95
CA TYR A 764 -30.76 -35.68 -14.31
C TYR A 764 -31.87 -36.64 -14.76
N THR A 765 -32.31 -37.53 -13.89
CA THR A 765 -33.36 -38.53 -14.18
C THR A 765 -34.75 -38.11 -13.75
N LEU A 766 -34.87 -37.05 -12.93
CA LEU A 766 -36.10 -36.58 -12.30
C LEU A 766 -36.74 -37.61 -11.36
N GLN A 767 -35.92 -38.48 -10.75
CA GLN A 767 -36.39 -39.55 -9.88
C GLN A 767 -35.97 -39.33 -8.42
N LEU A 768 -36.79 -39.85 -7.50
CA LEU A 768 -36.41 -40.04 -6.10
C LEU A 768 -35.74 -41.42 -5.96
N LEU A 769 -34.45 -41.42 -5.65
CA LEU A 769 -33.66 -42.62 -5.46
C LEU A 769 -33.73 -43.04 -3.99
N ASP A 770 -34.25 -44.24 -3.72
CA ASP A 770 -34.35 -44.76 -2.35
C ASP A 770 -32.98 -45.17 -1.79
N LYS A 771 -32.81 -45.01 -0.48
CA LYS A 771 -31.73 -45.56 0.34
C LYS A 771 -30.34 -45.34 -0.27
N ARG A 772 -29.82 -44.12 -0.14
CA ARG A 772 -28.46 -43.76 -0.58
C ARG A 772 -27.57 -43.39 0.59
N VAL A 773 -26.29 -43.76 0.51
CA VAL A 773 -25.22 -43.23 1.35
C VAL A 773 -24.41 -42.27 0.51
N ILE A 774 -24.28 -41.03 0.98
CA ILE A 774 -23.49 -39.98 0.33
C ILE A 774 -22.23 -39.77 1.18
N THR A 775 -21.06 -39.92 0.57
CA THR A 775 -19.77 -39.66 1.23
C THR A 775 -19.26 -38.30 0.82
N VAL A 776 -18.84 -37.49 1.79
CA VAL A 776 -18.35 -36.12 1.62
C VAL A 776 -16.95 -36.01 2.23
N SER A 777 -16.04 -35.34 1.52
CA SER A 777 -14.76 -34.87 2.09
C SER A 777 -14.96 -33.45 2.61
N PRO A 778 -14.92 -33.20 3.94
CA PRO A 778 -15.03 -31.86 4.51
C PRO A 778 -13.87 -30.94 4.12
N VAL A 779 -12.72 -31.52 3.76
CA VAL A 779 -11.52 -30.78 3.35
C VAL A 779 -11.73 -30.16 1.97
N SER A 780 -12.00 -31.00 0.97
CA SER A 780 -12.28 -30.53 -0.40
C SER A 780 -13.64 -29.84 -0.53
N GLY A 781 -14.60 -30.19 0.35
CA GLY A 781 -15.99 -29.77 0.26
C GLY A 781 -16.77 -30.47 -0.85
N LEU A 782 -16.25 -31.58 -1.40
CA LEU A 782 -16.83 -32.32 -2.52
C LEU A 782 -17.51 -33.63 -2.05
N ILE A 783 -18.51 -34.05 -2.82
CA ILE A 783 -19.09 -35.38 -2.73
C ILE A 783 -18.12 -36.38 -3.38
N THR A 784 -17.65 -37.37 -2.62
CA THR A 784 -16.62 -38.32 -3.06
C THR A 784 -17.20 -39.63 -3.56
N ASP A 785 -18.38 -40.03 -3.05
CA ASP A 785 -19.04 -41.28 -3.42
C ASP A 785 -20.55 -41.26 -3.11
N ILE A 786 -21.34 -42.03 -3.86
CA ILE A 786 -22.77 -42.22 -3.64
C ILE A 786 -23.14 -43.68 -3.95
N GLN A 787 -23.67 -44.40 -2.97
CA GLN A 787 -23.95 -45.84 -3.08
C GLN A 787 -25.35 -46.19 -2.53
N PRO A 788 -26.04 -47.22 -3.05
CA PRO A 788 -27.24 -47.75 -2.43
C PRO A 788 -26.93 -48.47 -1.10
N TRP A 789 -27.85 -48.42 -0.14
CA TRP A 789 -27.78 -49.24 1.08
C TRP A 789 -29.03 -50.12 1.26
N SER A 790 -28.88 -51.24 1.99
CA SER A 790 -29.95 -52.17 2.33
C SER A 790 -30.00 -52.40 3.83
N ASP A 791 -31.15 -52.83 4.35
CA ASP A 791 -31.33 -53.12 5.78
C ASP A 791 -30.54 -54.36 6.24
N SER A 792 -29.99 -55.14 5.29
CA SER A 792 -29.21 -56.36 5.52
C SER A 792 -27.71 -56.13 5.58
N ASN A 793 -27.23 -55.00 5.05
CA ASN A 793 -25.88 -54.55 5.33
C ASN A 793 -26.00 -53.82 6.68
N ASP A 794 -25.35 -54.33 7.73
CA ASP A 794 -24.90 -53.43 8.78
C ASP A 794 -24.12 -52.35 8.03
N ILE A 795 -24.73 -51.17 7.85
CA ILE A 795 -23.97 -49.99 7.47
C ILE A 795 -22.92 -49.98 8.56
N GLN A 796 -21.70 -50.41 8.25
CA GLN A 796 -20.63 -50.41 9.22
C GLN A 796 -20.54 -48.93 9.62
N VAL A 797 -21.16 -48.63 10.76
CA VAL A 797 -20.77 -47.54 11.63
C VAL A 797 -19.41 -48.02 12.06
N CYS A 798 -18.43 -47.83 11.18
CA CYS A 798 -17.06 -48.04 11.55
C CYS A 798 -16.89 -47.05 12.70
N ASP A 799 -16.68 -47.53 13.92
CA ASP A 799 -16.14 -46.74 15.03
C ASP A 799 -14.68 -46.34 14.72
N ASP A 800 -14.36 -46.09 13.45
CA ASP A 800 -13.13 -45.45 13.03
C ASP A 800 -13.25 -44.02 13.52
N ALA A 801 -12.30 -43.60 14.36
CA ALA A 801 -12.26 -42.28 14.98
C ALA A 801 -12.32 -41.11 13.98
N ASP A 802 -12.15 -41.40 12.68
CA ASP A 802 -12.07 -40.45 11.57
C ASP A 802 -13.31 -40.46 10.64
N THR A 803 -14.46 -41.01 11.05
CA THR A 803 -15.72 -40.92 10.26
C THR A 803 -16.87 -40.30 11.07
N THR A 804 -17.50 -39.24 10.54
CA THR A 804 -18.74 -38.67 11.08
C THR A 804 -19.95 -39.20 10.31
N VAL A 805 -20.91 -39.81 11.01
CA VAL A 805 -22.16 -40.29 10.40
C VAL A 805 -23.29 -39.31 10.68
N ILE A 806 -24.01 -38.91 9.63
CA ILE A 806 -25.23 -38.10 9.70
C ILE A 806 -26.40 -38.95 9.23
N ASP A 807 -27.37 -39.18 10.11
CA ASP A 807 -28.55 -39.99 9.82
C ASP A 807 -29.71 -39.12 9.35
N LEU A 808 -30.05 -39.23 8.05
CA LEU A 808 -31.18 -38.56 7.41
C LEU A 808 -32.13 -39.60 6.79
N ARG A 809 -32.20 -40.82 7.36
CA ARG A 809 -33.01 -41.93 6.83
C ARG A 809 -34.51 -41.63 6.75
N SER A 810 -35.00 -40.72 7.59
CA SER A 810 -36.40 -40.29 7.61
C SER A 810 -36.70 -39.10 6.68
N LEU A 811 -35.71 -38.57 5.96
CA LEU A 811 -35.84 -37.35 5.17
C LEU A 811 -35.58 -37.60 3.68
N THR A 812 -36.03 -36.65 2.85
CA THR A 812 -35.67 -36.56 1.44
C THR A 812 -34.52 -35.57 1.27
N VAL A 813 -33.40 -36.03 0.72
CA VAL A 813 -32.18 -35.26 0.48
C VAL A 813 -32.14 -34.73 -0.95
N LEU A 814 -31.71 -33.49 -1.12
CA LEU A 814 -31.57 -32.81 -2.40
C LEU A 814 -30.26 -32.02 -2.44
N ALA A 815 -29.81 -31.66 -3.65
CA ALA A 815 -28.87 -30.57 -3.77
C ALA A 815 -29.51 -29.27 -3.26
N GLY A 816 -28.72 -28.38 -2.68
CA GLY A 816 -29.22 -27.10 -2.20
C GLY A 816 -29.84 -26.24 -3.30
N PHE A 817 -30.85 -25.47 -2.94
CA PHE A 817 -31.59 -24.65 -3.90
C PHE A 817 -30.76 -23.46 -4.39
N VAL A 818 -31.10 -22.99 -5.58
CA VAL A 818 -30.49 -21.86 -6.26
C VAL A 818 -31.57 -20.84 -6.60
N ASP A 819 -31.42 -19.61 -6.10
CA ASP A 819 -32.27 -18.48 -6.49
C ASP A 819 -31.47 -17.56 -7.44
N VAL A 820 -31.83 -17.55 -8.72
CA VAL A 820 -31.08 -16.81 -9.74
C VAL A 820 -31.42 -15.31 -9.79
N HIS A 821 -32.31 -14.81 -8.94
CA HIS A 821 -32.69 -13.40 -8.94
C HIS A 821 -33.05 -12.92 -7.53
N VAL A 822 -32.06 -12.35 -6.84
CA VAL A 822 -32.23 -11.72 -5.53
C VAL A 822 -31.67 -10.29 -5.53
N HIS A 823 -32.03 -9.54 -4.49
CA HIS A 823 -31.44 -8.25 -4.12
C HIS A 823 -31.23 -8.23 -2.59
N PHE A 824 -30.05 -8.65 -2.12
CA PHE A 824 -29.76 -8.76 -0.68
C PHE A 824 -29.70 -7.42 0.04
N PHE A 825 -29.47 -6.33 -0.68
CA PHE A 825 -29.45 -4.97 -0.13
C PHE A 825 -30.85 -4.33 -0.05
N LEU A 826 -31.90 -5.06 -0.43
CA LEU A 826 -33.29 -4.67 -0.25
C LEU A 826 -33.96 -5.57 0.79
N HIS A 827 -34.93 -5.01 1.48
CA HIS A 827 -35.92 -5.73 2.28
C HIS A 827 -37.33 -5.45 1.75
N THR A 828 -38.36 -6.11 2.28
CA THR A 828 -39.67 -6.16 1.63
C THR A 828 -40.29 -4.77 1.43
N TYR A 829 -40.91 -4.58 0.26
CA TYR A 829 -41.60 -3.32 -0.07
C TYR A 829 -42.85 -3.07 0.77
N SER A 830 -43.34 -4.10 1.48
CA SER A 830 -44.42 -3.96 2.45
C SER A 830 -43.98 -3.28 3.76
N GLU A 831 -42.68 -3.33 4.09
CA GLU A 831 -42.10 -2.64 5.26
C GLU A 831 -41.64 -1.22 4.89
N THR A 832 -40.93 -1.06 3.78
CA THR A 832 -40.43 0.24 3.32
C THR A 832 -40.38 0.25 1.80
N SER A 833 -40.83 1.33 1.16
CA SER A 833 -40.80 1.43 -0.29
C SER A 833 -39.37 1.34 -0.82
N TRP A 834 -39.20 0.82 -2.04
CA TRP A 834 -37.90 0.81 -2.70
C TRP A 834 -37.25 2.19 -2.74
N ASP A 835 -38.01 3.24 -3.08
CA ASP A 835 -37.50 4.62 -3.12
C ASP A 835 -36.91 5.02 -1.77
N ASP A 836 -37.58 4.73 -0.67
CA ASP A 836 -37.12 5.07 0.69
C ASP A 836 -35.91 4.22 1.11
N GLN A 837 -35.88 2.94 0.78
CA GLN A 837 -34.71 2.09 1.05
C GLN A 837 -33.47 2.61 0.32
N VAL A 838 -33.60 3.08 -0.92
CA VAL A 838 -32.48 3.62 -1.70
C VAL A 838 -32.06 5.00 -1.24
N THR A 839 -33.03 5.86 -0.85
CA THR A 839 -32.76 7.29 -0.58
C THR A 839 -32.53 7.62 0.89
N LYS A 840 -33.05 6.82 1.82
CA LYS A 840 -33.04 7.13 3.27
C LYS A 840 -32.19 6.16 4.09
N GLU A 841 -32.04 4.91 3.65
CA GLU A 841 -31.22 3.93 4.37
C GLU A 841 -29.76 4.03 3.95
N ASN A 842 -28.88 4.21 4.94
CA ASN A 842 -27.46 4.34 4.67
C ASN A 842 -26.84 2.97 4.29
N LEU A 843 -25.71 3.03 3.58
CA LEU A 843 -25.02 1.84 3.08
C LEU A 843 -24.65 0.82 4.17
N VAL A 844 -24.24 1.29 5.36
CA VAL A 844 -23.81 0.40 6.46
C VAL A 844 -24.99 -0.42 6.97
N GLU A 845 -26.13 0.22 7.21
CA GLU A 845 -27.36 -0.44 7.60
C GLU A 845 -27.78 -1.50 6.57
N ARG A 846 -27.85 -1.12 5.30
CA ARG A 846 -28.23 -2.03 4.21
C ARG A 846 -27.26 -3.21 4.08
N THR A 847 -25.97 -2.99 4.31
CA THR A 847 -24.95 -4.05 4.30
C THR A 847 -25.10 -5.00 5.49
N VAL A 848 -25.32 -4.48 6.71
CA VAL A 848 -25.56 -5.32 7.90
C VAL A 848 -26.83 -6.14 7.71
N ARG A 849 -27.90 -5.53 7.19
CA ARG A 849 -29.15 -6.21 6.88
C ARG A 849 -28.97 -7.31 5.83
N ALA A 850 -28.18 -7.05 4.78
CA ALA A 850 -27.83 -8.05 3.77
C ALA A 850 -27.16 -9.29 4.36
N THR A 851 -26.38 -9.18 5.45
CA THR A 851 -25.82 -10.36 6.14
C THR A 851 -26.91 -11.25 6.76
N LEU A 852 -27.97 -10.64 7.30
CA LEU A 852 -29.11 -11.36 7.87
C LEU A 852 -29.96 -12.00 6.77
N HIS A 853 -30.13 -11.29 5.65
CA HIS A 853 -30.81 -11.81 4.47
C HIS A 853 -30.09 -13.04 3.92
N ALA A 854 -28.77 -12.96 3.75
CA ALA A 854 -27.96 -14.09 3.28
C ALA A 854 -28.06 -15.31 4.21
N LYS A 855 -28.02 -15.10 5.53
CA LYS A 855 -28.21 -16.17 6.52
C LYS A 855 -29.60 -16.78 6.45
N ARG A 856 -30.67 -15.97 6.42
CA ARG A 856 -32.07 -16.45 6.32
C ARG A 856 -32.29 -17.29 5.07
N THR A 857 -31.79 -16.82 3.94
CA THR A 857 -31.86 -17.52 2.65
C THR A 857 -31.12 -18.87 2.71
N LEU A 858 -29.93 -18.92 3.31
CA LEU A 858 -29.22 -20.20 3.53
C LEU A 858 -30.01 -21.15 4.44
N MET A 859 -30.57 -20.66 5.54
CA MET A 859 -31.35 -21.46 6.49
C MET A 859 -32.68 -21.98 5.90
N ALA A 860 -33.16 -21.34 4.84
CA ALA A 860 -34.30 -21.79 4.04
C ALA A 860 -33.94 -22.85 2.98
N GLY A 861 -32.66 -23.22 2.87
CA GLY A 861 -32.20 -24.28 1.97
C GLY A 861 -31.60 -23.80 0.65
N PHE A 862 -31.43 -22.49 0.46
CA PHE A 862 -30.79 -21.93 -0.73
C PHE A 862 -29.28 -21.81 -0.50
N THR A 863 -28.51 -22.68 -1.11
CA THR A 863 -27.04 -22.72 -0.94
C THR A 863 -26.31 -21.89 -1.98
N ALA A 864 -26.98 -21.39 -3.02
CA ALA A 864 -26.45 -20.45 -3.99
C ALA A 864 -27.49 -19.41 -4.42
N VAL A 865 -27.07 -18.18 -4.68
CA VAL A 865 -27.94 -17.13 -5.23
C VAL A 865 -27.20 -16.24 -6.21
N ARG A 866 -27.93 -15.62 -7.15
CA ARG A 866 -27.42 -14.55 -8.03
C ARG A 866 -28.12 -13.24 -7.70
N ASP A 867 -27.35 -12.28 -7.22
CA ASP A 867 -27.81 -10.92 -6.94
C ASP A 867 -27.68 -10.07 -8.19
N LEU A 868 -28.82 -9.57 -8.68
CA LEU A 868 -28.91 -8.86 -9.96
C LEU A 868 -28.91 -7.33 -9.80
N GLY A 869 -28.57 -6.82 -8.63
CA GLY A 869 -28.43 -5.39 -8.45
C GLY A 869 -28.22 -5.01 -6.99
N THR A 870 -27.19 -4.23 -6.71
CA THR A 870 -26.99 -3.66 -5.37
C THR A 870 -28.03 -2.60 -4.99
N GLU A 871 -28.84 -2.14 -5.95
CA GLU A 871 -29.97 -1.22 -5.72
C GLU A 871 -29.52 0.02 -4.93
N GLY A 872 -28.42 0.65 -5.35
CA GLY A 872 -27.86 1.84 -4.69
C GLY A 872 -26.83 1.56 -3.60
N ALA A 873 -26.54 0.30 -3.29
CA ALA A 873 -25.46 -0.08 -2.36
C ALA A 873 -24.06 -0.14 -3.01
N GLY A 874 -23.87 0.48 -4.17
CA GLY A 874 -22.56 0.59 -4.80
C GLY A 874 -21.98 -0.75 -5.27
N ASP A 875 -20.72 -1.04 -4.90
CA ASP A 875 -20.03 -2.31 -5.17
C ASP A 875 -20.06 -3.25 -3.93
N ALA A 876 -21.03 -3.06 -3.01
CA ALA A 876 -21.05 -3.75 -1.73
C ALA A 876 -21.31 -5.27 -1.84
N ASP A 877 -21.99 -5.72 -2.91
CA ASP A 877 -22.20 -7.15 -3.20
C ASP A 877 -20.86 -7.90 -3.36
N ILE A 878 -19.85 -7.30 -3.99
CA ILE A 878 -18.52 -7.89 -4.14
C ILE A 878 -17.88 -8.17 -2.77
N SER A 879 -18.04 -7.22 -1.84
CA SER A 879 -17.52 -7.36 -0.47
C SER A 879 -18.33 -8.38 0.34
N LEU A 880 -19.66 -8.40 0.15
CA LEU A 880 -20.54 -9.39 0.76
C LEU A 880 -20.21 -10.80 0.27
N ARG A 881 -19.91 -11.00 -1.02
CA ARG A 881 -19.45 -12.30 -1.58
C ARG A 881 -18.23 -12.84 -0.84
N LYS A 882 -17.22 -11.99 -0.64
CA LYS A 882 -16.00 -12.36 0.10
C LYS A 882 -16.30 -12.78 1.54
N CYS A 883 -17.37 -12.26 2.14
CA CYS A 883 -17.77 -12.60 3.50
C CYS A 883 -18.62 -13.90 3.56
N LEU A 884 -19.37 -14.23 2.52
CA LEU A 884 -20.28 -15.39 2.47
C LEU A 884 -19.67 -16.64 1.82
N SER A 885 -18.68 -16.46 0.93
CA SER A 885 -18.14 -17.50 0.06
C SER A 885 -16.61 -17.64 0.21
N GLY A 886 -16.07 -18.81 -0.16
CA GLY A 886 -14.65 -19.15 0.00
C GLY A 886 -14.36 -20.18 1.09
N ALA A 887 -13.08 -20.50 1.31
CA ALA A 887 -12.67 -21.60 2.21
C ALA A 887 -12.94 -21.32 3.70
N LYS A 888 -13.01 -20.05 4.10
CA LYS A 888 -13.32 -19.60 5.47
C LYS A 888 -14.24 -18.37 5.41
N PRO A 889 -15.55 -18.57 5.14
CA PRO A 889 -16.49 -17.44 5.09
C PRO A 889 -16.57 -16.78 6.48
N LEU A 890 -16.69 -15.46 6.52
CA LEU A 890 -16.78 -14.67 7.75
C LEU A 890 -18.16 -14.79 8.39
N ILE A 891 -19.20 -14.94 7.56
CA ILE A 891 -20.60 -15.05 7.98
C ILE A 891 -21.30 -16.15 7.18
N PRO A 892 -22.30 -16.82 7.76
CA PRO A 892 -23.06 -17.85 7.05
C PRO A 892 -23.89 -17.24 5.91
N GLY A 893 -23.87 -17.90 4.75
CA GLY A 893 -24.81 -17.63 3.66
C GLY A 893 -24.52 -18.44 2.39
N PRO A 894 -25.30 -18.25 1.33
CA PRO A 894 -25.16 -18.99 0.07
C PRO A 894 -23.86 -18.65 -0.68
N ARG A 895 -23.51 -19.44 -1.69
CA ARG A 895 -22.61 -19.02 -2.77
C ARG A 895 -23.24 -17.80 -3.42
N TYR A 896 -22.48 -16.74 -3.58
CA TYR A 896 -23.04 -15.45 -3.95
C TYR A 896 -22.47 -15.00 -5.29
N PHE A 897 -23.32 -14.94 -6.32
CA PHE A 897 -22.98 -14.47 -7.66
C PHE A 897 -23.44 -13.03 -7.80
N CYS A 898 -22.54 -12.12 -8.17
CA CYS A 898 -22.76 -10.68 -8.11
C CYS A 898 -22.88 -10.06 -9.50
N ALA A 899 -23.91 -9.25 -9.73
CA ALA A 899 -24.03 -8.42 -10.94
C ALA A 899 -23.61 -6.96 -10.75
N ASN A 900 -23.19 -6.57 -9.53
CA ASN A 900 -22.89 -5.19 -9.17
C ASN A 900 -24.13 -4.28 -9.35
N ARG A 901 -23.95 -3.07 -9.89
CA ARG A 901 -25.04 -2.14 -10.21
C ARG A 901 -25.68 -2.56 -11.53
N ALA A 902 -27.00 -2.65 -11.60
CA ALA A 902 -27.68 -2.82 -12.89
C ALA A 902 -27.33 -1.66 -13.85
N ILE A 903 -27.23 -1.94 -15.15
CA ILE A 903 -27.01 -0.95 -16.20
C ILE A 903 -28.35 -0.48 -16.75
N VAL A 904 -28.57 0.84 -16.76
CA VAL A 904 -29.82 1.49 -17.19
C VAL A 904 -29.53 2.66 -18.15
N CYS A 905 -30.48 2.98 -19.03
CA CYS A 905 -30.37 4.13 -19.93
C CYS A 905 -30.66 5.44 -19.18
N THR A 906 -30.06 6.56 -19.60
CA THR A 906 -30.36 7.88 -19.03
C THR A 906 -31.85 8.17 -19.03
N GLY A 907 -32.34 8.67 -17.90
CA GLY A 907 -33.75 9.04 -17.73
C GLY A 907 -34.68 7.85 -17.47
N SER A 908 -34.21 6.61 -17.62
CA SER A 908 -34.88 5.40 -17.15
C SER A 908 -34.40 5.05 -15.72
N TYR A 909 -35.27 4.43 -14.92
CA TYR A 909 -34.95 3.97 -13.56
C TYR A 909 -34.65 5.08 -12.51
N GLY A 910 -34.51 4.69 -11.24
CA GLY A 910 -34.10 5.55 -10.13
C GLY A 910 -35.25 6.21 -9.34
N PRO A 911 -35.05 6.51 -8.05
CA PRO A 911 -35.84 7.52 -7.38
C PRO A 911 -35.50 8.90 -8.00
N LYS A 912 -36.49 9.77 -8.15
CA LYS A 912 -36.33 11.14 -8.67
C LYS A 912 -37.19 12.09 -7.85
N SER A 913 -36.72 13.31 -7.56
CA SER A 913 -37.61 14.33 -6.98
C SER A 913 -38.75 14.63 -7.97
N SER A 914 -39.97 14.65 -7.45
CA SER A 914 -41.19 14.86 -8.24
C SER A 914 -41.42 16.34 -8.56
N VAL A 915 -41.11 17.25 -7.63
CA VAL A 915 -41.39 18.70 -7.77
C VAL A 915 -40.27 19.60 -7.20
N HIS A 916 -39.58 19.20 -6.14
CA HIS A 916 -38.63 20.04 -5.41
C HIS A 916 -37.18 19.59 -5.58
N ILE A 917 -36.65 19.85 -6.78
CA ILE A 917 -35.26 19.52 -7.15
C ILE A 917 -34.30 20.02 -6.06
N ASN A 918 -33.41 19.14 -5.60
CA ASN A 918 -32.41 19.36 -4.55
C ASN A 918 -32.95 19.60 -3.12
N GLN A 919 -34.26 19.51 -2.87
CA GLN A 919 -34.84 19.73 -1.53
C GLN A 919 -35.21 18.41 -0.83
N ASP A 920 -35.56 17.38 -1.59
CA ASP A 920 -35.99 16.09 -1.04
C ASP A 920 -34.81 15.13 -0.74
N GLY A 921 -33.56 15.57 -0.99
CA GLY A 921 -32.36 14.76 -0.75
C GLY A 921 -32.18 13.56 -1.70
N VAL A 922 -33.05 13.41 -2.71
CA VAL A 922 -33.05 12.28 -3.66
C VAL A 922 -32.09 12.50 -4.85
N GLU A 923 -31.77 13.76 -5.17
CA GLU A 923 -31.01 14.06 -6.39
C GLU A 923 -29.55 13.61 -6.28
N GLY A 924 -29.10 12.86 -7.28
CA GLY A 924 -27.77 12.23 -7.29
C GLY A 924 -27.72 10.86 -6.62
N ILE A 925 -28.81 10.41 -5.99
CA ILE A 925 -28.93 9.03 -5.49
C ILE A 925 -29.40 8.14 -6.64
N THR A 926 -28.58 7.14 -7.00
CA THR A 926 -28.93 6.20 -8.08
C THR A 926 -28.95 4.77 -7.56
N GLY A 927 -30.03 4.04 -7.87
CA GLY A 927 -30.12 2.59 -7.61
C GLY A 927 -29.30 1.74 -8.58
N ALA A 928 -28.92 2.33 -9.71
CA ALA A 928 -28.29 1.68 -10.86
C ALA A 928 -27.17 2.54 -11.44
N GLU A 929 -26.39 1.97 -12.36
CA GLU A 929 -25.40 2.68 -13.16
C GLU A 929 -26.00 3.10 -14.51
N VAL A 930 -25.92 4.39 -14.81
CA VAL A 930 -26.43 4.94 -16.06
C VAL A 930 -25.37 4.81 -17.15
N ALA A 931 -25.75 4.31 -18.32
CA ALA A 931 -24.89 4.25 -19.50
C ALA A 931 -25.70 4.53 -20.77
N ASP A 932 -25.10 5.30 -21.69
CA ASP A 932 -25.66 5.59 -23.01
C ASP A 932 -24.54 5.56 -24.06
N GLY A 933 -24.90 5.27 -25.30
CA GLY A 933 -23.97 5.06 -26.39
C GLY A 933 -23.20 3.74 -26.25
N ILE A 934 -22.70 3.24 -27.37
CA ILE A 934 -21.91 2.00 -27.44
C ILE A 934 -20.70 2.09 -26.50
N GLU A 935 -19.93 3.17 -26.56
CA GLU A 935 -18.73 3.36 -25.74
C GLU A 935 -19.05 3.43 -24.23
N GLY A 936 -20.14 4.10 -23.86
CA GLY A 936 -20.60 4.19 -22.47
C GLY A 936 -20.99 2.82 -21.93
N CYS A 937 -21.71 2.04 -22.73
CA CYS A 937 -22.08 0.66 -22.42
C CYS A 937 -20.86 -0.25 -22.24
N ILE A 938 -19.89 -0.19 -23.16
CA ILE A 938 -18.62 -0.95 -23.06
C ILE A 938 -17.86 -0.56 -21.79
N LYS A 939 -17.80 0.74 -21.47
CA LYS A 939 -17.13 1.25 -20.27
C LYS A 939 -17.80 0.74 -19.00
N ALA A 940 -19.13 0.77 -18.93
CA ALA A 940 -19.90 0.26 -17.79
C ALA A 940 -19.65 -1.24 -17.56
N VAL A 941 -19.71 -2.06 -18.63
CA VAL A 941 -19.39 -3.49 -18.55
C VAL A 941 -17.97 -3.71 -18.04
N ARG A 942 -16.97 -3.06 -18.65
CA ARG A 942 -15.57 -3.19 -18.22
C ARG A 942 -15.35 -2.77 -16.77
N ARG A 943 -16.04 -1.72 -16.31
CA ARG A 943 -15.98 -1.26 -14.92
C ARG A 943 -16.52 -2.33 -13.97
N GLN A 944 -17.67 -2.92 -14.29
CA GLN A 944 -18.32 -3.94 -13.45
C GLN A 944 -17.55 -5.26 -13.43
N VAL A 945 -17.10 -5.74 -14.59
CA VAL A 945 -16.21 -6.90 -14.67
C VAL A 945 -14.90 -6.62 -13.90
N GLY A 946 -14.31 -5.44 -14.06
CA GLY A 946 -13.12 -5.02 -13.33
C GLY A 946 -13.32 -4.86 -11.81
N ALA A 947 -14.54 -4.60 -11.36
CA ALA A 947 -14.92 -4.61 -9.95
C ALA A 947 -15.12 -6.04 -9.40
N GLY A 948 -15.18 -7.04 -10.28
CA GLY A 948 -15.32 -8.45 -9.94
C GLY A 948 -16.73 -9.00 -10.07
N ALA A 949 -17.62 -8.37 -10.85
CA ALA A 949 -18.94 -8.91 -11.14
C ALA A 949 -18.85 -10.26 -11.88
N ASP A 950 -19.64 -11.25 -11.43
CA ASP A 950 -19.80 -12.56 -12.10
C ASP A 950 -20.76 -12.46 -13.29
N TRP A 951 -21.63 -11.45 -13.27
CA TRP A 951 -22.71 -11.21 -14.22
C TRP A 951 -22.80 -9.71 -14.55
N ILE A 952 -23.41 -9.40 -15.68
CA ILE A 952 -23.88 -8.04 -15.98
C ILE A 952 -25.40 -8.05 -15.97
N LYS A 953 -26.02 -7.12 -15.24
CA LYS A 953 -27.47 -6.88 -15.33
C LYS A 953 -27.75 -5.66 -16.21
N VAL A 954 -28.70 -5.78 -17.13
CA VAL A 954 -29.20 -4.65 -17.93
C VAL A 954 -30.73 -4.55 -17.85
N TYR A 955 -31.26 -3.32 -17.84
CA TYR A 955 -32.68 -3.06 -18.04
C TYR A 955 -32.92 -2.73 -19.50
N ALA A 956 -33.22 -3.74 -20.30
CA ALA A 956 -33.33 -3.64 -21.76
C ALA A 956 -34.65 -3.01 -22.23
N ASN A 957 -35.70 -3.11 -21.41
CA ASN A 957 -36.87 -2.26 -21.55
C ASN A 957 -37.30 -1.69 -20.19
N TYR A 958 -37.81 -0.46 -20.20
CA TYR A 958 -38.41 0.18 -19.02
C TYR A 958 -39.22 1.40 -19.47
N GLY A 959 -39.99 2.01 -18.56
CA GLY A 959 -40.66 3.29 -18.83
C GLY A 959 -39.73 4.48 -18.61
N MET A 960 -39.85 5.52 -19.43
CA MET A 960 -39.17 6.80 -19.15
C MET A 960 -39.87 7.47 -17.97
N ARG A 961 -39.18 7.57 -16.84
CA ARG A 961 -39.73 8.14 -15.61
C ARG A 961 -39.67 9.67 -15.65
N SER A 962 -40.77 10.29 -16.07
CA SER A 962 -40.98 11.74 -15.95
C SER A 962 -41.25 12.12 -14.48
N ARG A 963 -40.87 13.33 -14.06
CA ARG A 963 -40.98 13.76 -12.64
C ARG A 963 -42.40 13.89 -12.11
N MET A 964 -43.35 14.27 -12.96
CA MET A 964 -44.76 14.45 -12.58
C MET A 964 -45.67 13.53 -13.40
N THR A 965 -45.82 13.84 -14.68
CA THR A 965 -46.62 13.06 -15.61
C THR A 965 -45.77 12.74 -16.83
N PRO A 966 -45.95 11.57 -17.46
CA PRO A 966 -45.29 11.26 -18.72
C PRO A 966 -45.54 12.35 -19.75
N VAL A 967 -44.48 12.78 -20.44
CA VAL A 967 -44.57 13.77 -21.54
C VAL A 967 -45.40 13.26 -22.73
N SER A 968 -45.58 11.95 -22.82
CA SER A 968 -46.54 11.29 -23.70
C SER A 968 -46.97 9.96 -23.10
N SER A 969 -48.14 9.47 -23.48
CA SER A 969 -48.60 8.12 -23.11
C SER A 969 -47.57 7.05 -23.50
N ARG A 970 -46.91 7.20 -24.67
CA ARG A 970 -45.86 6.29 -25.13
C ARG A 970 -44.62 6.31 -24.24
N ALA A 971 -44.17 7.48 -23.77
CA ALA A 971 -42.98 7.59 -22.94
C ALA A 971 -43.15 6.95 -21.54
N GLY A 972 -44.36 6.96 -21.00
CA GLY A 972 -44.66 6.33 -19.71
C GLY A 972 -44.84 4.81 -19.77
N GLN A 973 -44.98 4.22 -20.96
CA GLN A 973 -45.12 2.78 -21.14
C GLN A 973 -43.74 2.11 -21.19
N PRO A 974 -43.60 0.86 -20.69
CA PRO A 974 -42.38 0.08 -20.89
C PRO A 974 -42.02 -0.01 -22.37
N SER A 975 -40.82 0.40 -22.74
CA SER A 975 -40.31 0.36 -24.12
C SER A 975 -38.81 0.08 -24.12
N ALA A 976 -38.25 -0.32 -25.26
CA ALA A 976 -36.81 -0.58 -25.36
C ALA A 976 -36.02 0.68 -24.95
N THR A 977 -35.17 0.52 -23.95
CA THR A 977 -34.36 1.61 -23.35
C THR A 977 -33.01 1.76 -24.02
N PHE A 978 -32.51 0.68 -24.64
CA PHE A 978 -31.26 0.67 -25.39
C PHE A 978 -31.52 0.32 -26.85
N SER A 979 -30.73 0.90 -27.75
CA SER A 979 -30.69 0.50 -29.15
C SER A 979 -30.08 -0.90 -29.30
N THR A 980 -30.41 -1.59 -30.40
CA THR A 980 -29.84 -2.91 -30.71
C THR A 980 -28.30 -2.91 -30.72
N PRO A 981 -27.60 -1.90 -31.28
CA PRO A 981 -26.14 -1.82 -31.20
C PRO A 981 -25.59 -1.68 -29.77
N GLU A 982 -26.27 -0.94 -28.89
CA GLU A 982 -25.86 -0.82 -27.48
C GLU A 982 -26.03 -2.13 -26.73
N LEU A 983 -27.19 -2.81 -26.88
CA LEU A 983 -27.41 -4.13 -26.29
C LEU A 983 -26.37 -5.14 -26.78
N LYS A 984 -26.08 -5.13 -28.09
CA LYS A 984 -25.03 -5.98 -28.67
C LYS A 984 -23.67 -5.66 -28.06
N ALA A 985 -23.32 -4.38 -27.90
CA ALA A 985 -22.05 -3.99 -27.31
C ALA A 985 -21.91 -4.43 -25.85
N ILE A 986 -22.99 -4.36 -25.05
CA ILE A 986 -23.02 -4.88 -23.68
C ILE A 986 -22.73 -6.39 -23.69
N ILE A 987 -23.48 -7.14 -24.50
CA ILE A 987 -23.39 -8.60 -24.60
C ILE A 987 -22.00 -9.04 -25.09
N ASP A 988 -21.55 -8.52 -26.24
CA ASP A 988 -20.25 -8.87 -26.82
C ASP A 988 -19.11 -8.57 -25.85
N THR A 989 -19.16 -7.42 -25.15
CA THR A 989 -18.11 -7.03 -24.21
C THR A 989 -18.08 -7.96 -23.02
N ALA A 990 -19.24 -8.28 -22.42
CA ALA A 990 -19.31 -9.21 -21.28
C ALA A 990 -18.80 -10.60 -21.68
N HIS A 991 -19.28 -11.13 -22.81
CA HIS A 991 -18.87 -12.44 -23.34
C HIS A 991 -17.37 -12.50 -23.66
N SER A 992 -16.77 -11.40 -24.13
CA SER A 992 -15.31 -11.33 -24.38
C SER A 992 -14.46 -11.55 -23.12
N TYR A 993 -15.03 -11.29 -21.94
CA TYR A 993 -14.42 -11.55 -20.64
C TYR A 993 -14.89 -12.85 -19.97
N GLY A 994 -15.73 -13.64 -20.67
CA GLY A 994 -16.33 -14.85 -20.13
C GLY A 994 -17.42 -14.61 -19.08
N VAL A 995 -18.00 -13.41 -19.06
CA VAL A 995 -19.07 -12.99 -18.14
C VAL A 995 -20.41 -13.00 -18.87
N LYS A 996 -21.47 -13.44 -18.19
CA LYS A 996 -22.83 -13.55 -18.76
C LYS A 996 -23.70 -12.35 -18.44
N VAL A 997 -24.76 -12.15 -19.23
CA VAL A 997 -25.68 -11.02 -19.15
C VAL A 997 -27.10 -11.46 -18.79
N ALA A 998 -27.67 -10.84 -17.76
CA ALA A 998 -29.07 -10.94 -17.38
C ALA A 998 -29.82 -9.68 -17.82
N ALA A 999 -30.96 -9.83 -18.49
CA ALA A 999 -31.75 -8.70 -18.99
C ALA A 999 -33.15 -8.68 -18.39
N HIS A 1000 -33.51 -7.56 -17.76
CA HIS A 1000 -34.91 -7.25 -17.50
C HIS A 1000 -35.59 -6.91 -18.84
N ALA A 1001 -36.56 -7.71 -19.24
CA ALA A 1001 -37.42 -7.42 -20.38
C ALA A 1001 -38.87 -7.89 -20.17
N THR A 1002 -39.85 -7.02 -20.42
CA THR A 1002 -41.29 -7.36 -20.32
C THR A 1002 -42.01 -7.45 -21.66
N ASN A 1003 -41.51 -6.81 -22.72
CA ASN A 1003 -42.21 -6.72 -24.00
C ASN A 1003 -41.67 -7.75 -25.01
N GLU A 1004 -42.56 -8.38 -25.79
CA GLU A 1004 -42.22 -9.46 -26.74
C GLU A 1004 -41.13 -9.06 -27.75
N ASP A 1005 -41.21 -7.86 -28.35
CA ASP A 1005 -40.22 -7.39 -29.34
C ASP A 1005 -38.80 -7.24 -28.74
N THR A 1006 -38.69 -6.75 -27.50
CA THR A 1006 -37.40 -6.62 -26.82
C THR A 1006 -36.86 -8.00 -26.44
N ILE A 1007 -37.73 -8.91 -25.98
CA ILE A 1007 -37.35 -10.29 -25.68
C ILE A 1007 -36.82 -10.99 -26.94
N GLN A 1008 -37.50 -10.83 -28.08
CA GLN A 1008 -37.03 -11.38 -29.36
C GLN A 1008 -35.66 -10.81 -29.74
N THR A 1009 -35.48 -9.49 -29.64
CA THR A 1009 -34.18 -8.82 -29.93
C THR A 1009 -33.06 -9.37 -29.04
N LEU A 1010 -33.31 -9.53 -27.75
CA LEU A 1010 -32.32 -10.07 -26.80
C LEU A 1010 -31.98 -11.53 -27.10
N SER A 1011 -32.98 -12.33 -27.46
CA SER A 1011 -32.78 -13.73 -27.87
C SER A 1011 -31.91 -13.81 -29.13
N ASP A 1012 -32.19 -12.98 -30.13
CA ASP A 1012 -31.43 -12.93 -31.39
C ASP A 1012 -29.98 -12.47 -31.17
N LEU A 1013 -29.74 -11.60 -30.17
CA LEU A 1013 -28.41 -11.15 -29.77
C LEU A 1013 -27.66 -12.14 -28.87
N GLY A 1014 -28.34 -13.19 -28.38
CA GLY A 1014 -27.74 -14.22 -27.54
C GLY A 1014 -27.55 -13.80 -26.08
N VAL A 1015 -28.50 -13.09 -25.47
CA VAL A 1015 -28.49 -12.84 -24.02
C VAL A 1015 -28.57 -14.17 -23.23
N ASP A 1016 -27.94 -14.23 -22.07
CA ASP A 1016 -27.83 -15.47 -21.31
C ASP A 1016 -29.04 -15.75 -20.41
N SER A 1017 -29.61 -14.72 -19.79
CA SER A 1017 -30.87 -14.87 -19.05
C SER A 1017 -31.83 -13.70 -19.22
N LEU A 1018 -33.12 -14.06 -19.28
CA LEU A 1018 -34.27 -13.18 -19.29
C LEU A 1018 -34.91 -13.16 -17.91
N GLU A 1019 -35.18 -11.96 -17.42
CA GLU A 1019 -35.83 -11.72 -16.13
C GLU A 1019 -37.26 -11.18 -16.33
N HIS A 1020 -38.19 -11.69 -15.54
CA HIS A 1020 -39.64 -11.39 -15.57
C HIS A 1020 -40.34 -11.92 -16.83
N GLY A 1021 -40.16 -11.29 -18.00
CA GLY A 1021 -40.64 -11.82 -19.28
C GLY A 1021 -42.17 -11.87 -19.45
N LEU A 1022 -42.91 -10.80 -19.13
CA LEU A 1022 -44.38 -10.78 -19.28
C LEU A 1022 -44.87 -11.07 -20.72
N GLY A 1023 -44.07 -10.67 -21.72
CA GLY A 1023 -44.31 -10.91 -23.15
C GLY A 1023 -43.61 -12.15 -23.70
N VAL A 1024 -43.17 -13.07 -22.84
CA VAL A 1024 -42.46 -14.27 -23.30
C VAL A 1024 -43.38 -15.20 -24.08
N ASN A 1025 -42.81 -15.93 -25.03
CA ASN A 1025 -43.49 -16.91 -25.85
C ASN A 1025 -42.52 -18.05 -26.19
N ALA A 1026 -43.02 -19.26 -26.48
CA ALA A 1026 -42.15 -20.42 -26.71
C ALA A 1026 -41.10 -20.21 -27.81
N HIS A 1027 -41.43 -19.41 -28.83
CA HIS A 1027 -40.55 -19.11 -29.97
C HIS A 1027 -39.39 -18.18 -29.63
N ASN A 1028 -39.54 -17.33 -28.60
CA ASN A 1028 -38.52 -16.36 -28.21
C ASN A 1028 -37.64 -16.84 -27.04
N LEU A 1029 -37.89 -18.04 -26.49
CA LEU A 1029 -37.00 -18.74 -25.55
C LEU A 1029 -36.15 -19.80 -26.26
N HIS A 1030 -35.32 -19.39 -27.22
CA HIS A 1030 -34.47 -20.30 -27.99
C HIS A 1030 -32.98 -20.17 -27.63
N GLY A 1031 -32.17 -21.12 -28.11
CA GLY A 1031 -30.75 -21.18 -27.79
C GLY A 1031 -30.48 -21.55 -26.32
N ASN A 1032 -29.47 -20.92 -25.74
CA ASN A 1032 -29.05 -21.16 -24.35
C ASN A 1032 -29.71 -20.22 -23.33
N MET A 1033 -30.57 -19.30 -23.77
CA MET A 1033 -31.19 -18.30 -22.90
C MET A 1033 -32.07 -18.96 -21.83
N LYS A 1034 -31.82 -18.63 -20.56
CA LYS A 1034 -32.62 -19.07 -19.41
C LYS A 1034 -33.65 -18.01 -19.02
N TRP A 1035 -34.83 -18.42 -18.56
CA TRP A 1035 -35.90 -17.49 -18.15
C TRP A 1035 -36.26 -17.65 -16.68
N ALA A 1036 -36.12 -16.57 -15.91
CA ALA A 1036 -36.58 -16.45 -14.53
C ALA A 1036 -37.87 -15.58 -14.49
N PRO A 1037 -39.05 -16.18 -14.22
CA PRO A 1037 -40.33 -15.47 -14.33
C PRO A 1037 -40.64 -14.55 -13.15
N THR A 1038 -40.02 -14.75 -11.97
CA THR A 1038 -40.20 -13.87 -10.79
C THR A 1038 -41.67 -13.72 -10.35
N LEU A 1039 -42.42 -14.83 -10.38
CA LEU A 1039 -43.84 -14.87 -10.04
C LEU A 1039 -44.12 -14.34 -8.63
N ALA A 1040 -43.24 -14.66 -7.67
CA ALA A 1040 -43.36 -14.29 -6.27
C ALA A 1040 -43.42 -12.77 -6.07
N ALA A 1041 -42.58 -11.99 -6.78
CA ALA A 1041 -42.61 -10.54 -6.70
C ALA A 1041 -43.95 -9.95 -7.17
N TYR A 1042 -44.49 -10.41 -8.29
CA TYR A 1042 -45.81 -9.95 -8.77
C TYR A 1042 -46.96 -10.37 -7.86
N TYR A 1043 -46.92 -11.61 -7.36
CA TYR A 1043 -47.93 -12.13 -6.45
C TYR A 1043 -48.00 -11.34 -5.14
N THR A 1044 -46.85 -10.97 -4.59
CA THR A 1044 -46.74 -10.26 -3.31
C THR A 1044 -47.07 -8.77 -3.43
N LEU A 1045 -46.79 -8.14 -4.59
CA LEU A 1045 -47.19 -6.75 -4.87
C LEU A 1045 -48.70 -6.57 -5.07
N GLY A 1046 -49.42 -7.62 -5.50
CA GLY A 1046 -50.87 -7.60 -5.57
C GLY A 1046 -51.47 -8.73 -6.40
N GLN A 1047 -52.21 -9.63 -5.75
CA GLN A 1047 -52.82 -10.79 -6.39
C GLN A 1047 -53.98 -10.46 -7.34
N ASP A 1048 -54.53 -9.25 -7.25
CA ASP A 1048 -55.59 -8.77 -8.16
C ASP A 1048 -55.03 -7.80 -9.23
N SER A 1049 -53.72 -7.60 -9.30
CA SER A 1049 -53.08 -6.68 -10.24
C SER A 1049 -53.07 -7.22 -11.68
N ASP A 1050 -53.10 -6.31 -12.65
CA ASP A 1050 -52.93 -6.67 -14.06
C ASP A 1050 -51.57 -7.32 -14.33
N THR A 1051 -50.51 -6.87 -13.65
CA THR A 1051 -49.17 -7.44 -13.79
C THR A 1051 -49.08 -8.88 -13.29
N TRP A 1052 -49.74 -9.22 -12.18
CA TRP A 1052 -49.86 -10.61 -11.74
C TRP A 1052 -50.67 -11.46 -12.73
N ARG A 1053 -51.78 -10.91 -13.24
CA ARG A 1053 -52.60 -11.59 -14.26
C ARG A 1053 -51.77 -11.93 -15.51
N ASP A 1054 -50.96 -10.98 -15.96
CA ASP A 1054 -50.10 -11.13 -17.13
C ASP A 1054 -48.92 -12.09 -16.86
N ALA A 1055 -48.26 -12.01 -15.71
CA ALA A 1055 -47.17 -12.93 -15.32
C ALA A 1055 -47.67 -14.38 -15.24
N LYS A 1056 -48.83 -14.58 -14.62
CA LYS A 1056 -49.51 -15.89 -14.57
C LYS A 1056 -49.82 -16.42 -15.96
N LEU A 1057 -50.34 -15.57 -16.85
CA LEU A 1057 -50.66 -15.96 -18.23
C LEU A 1057 -49.41 -16.34 -19.01
N ALA A 1058 -48.33 -15.56 -18.90
CA ALA A 1058 -47.06 -15.81 -19.55
C ALA A 1058 -46.45 -17.15 -19.12
N PHE A 1059 -46.40 -17.41 -17.81
CA PHE A 1059 -45.87 -18.66 -17.25
C PHE A 1059 -46.71 -19.88 -17.63
N THR A 1060 -48.03 -19.81 -17.44
CA THR A 1060 -48.93 -20.92 -17.81
C THR A 1060 -48.85 -21.24 -19.30
N ARG A 1061 -48.75 -20.23 -20.16
CA ARG A 1061 -48.52 -20.40 -21.59
C ARG A 1061 -47.20 -21.13 -21.85
N ALA A 1062 -46.09 -20.63 -21.33
CA ALA A 1062 -44.77 -21.22 -21.56
C ALA A 1062 -44.71 -22.70 -21.12
N VAL A 1063 -45.25 -23.02 -19.95
CA VAL A 1063 -45.35 -24.41 -19.44
C VAL A 1063 -46.23 -25.26 -20.36
N SER A 1064 -47.39 -24.76 -20.77
CA SER A 1064 -48.30 -25.49 -21.68
C SER A 1064 -47.69 -25.78 -23.06
N THR A 1065 -46.77 -24.92 -23.51
CA THR A 1065 -46.02 -25.09 -24.76
C THR A 1065 -44.74 -25.92 -24.61
N GLY A 1066 -44.46 -26.44 -23.41
CA GLY A 1066 -43.32 -27.31 -23.16
C GLY A 1066 -41.98 -26.60 -23.01
N ALA A 1067 -41.96 -25.33 -22.59
CA ALA A 1067 -40.70 -24.61 -22.34
C ALA A 1067 -39.85 -25.31 -21.26
N GLU A 1068 -38.57 -25.56 -21.57
CA GLU A 1068 -37.66 -26.27 -20.67
C GLU A 1068 -36.56 -25.38 -20.07
N ASN A 1069 -36.29 -24.23 -20.67
CA ASN A 1069 -35.26 -23.26 -20.26
C ASN A 1069 -35.73 -22.31 -19.14
N ILE A 1070 -36.53 -22.80 -18.21
CA ILE A 1070 -37.01 -22.03 -17.05
C ILE A 1070 -36.06 -22.27 -15.87
N VAL A 1071 -35.87 -21.26 -15.03
CA VAL A 1071 -35.06 -21.32 -13.80
C VAL A 1071 -35.79 -20.63 -12.65
N CYS A 1072 -35.48 -21.02 -11.41
CA CYS A 1072 -36.11 -20.41 -10.24
C CYS A 1072 -35.37 -19.12 -9.84
N GLY A 1073 -36.09 -18.01 -9.83
CA GLY A 1073 -35.60 -16.71 -9.37
C GLY A 1073 -36.77 -15.84 -8.94
N GLY A 1074 -36.78 -15.40 -7.68
CA GLY A 1074 -37.98 -14.78 -7.08
C GLY A 1074 -38.08 -13.27 -7.27
N ASP A 1075 -36.97 -12.61 -7.60
CA ASP A 1075 -36.77 -11.17 -7.34
C ASP A 1075 -36.87 -10.88 -5.83
N THR A 1076 -36.24 -11.77 -5.04
CA THR A 1076 -36.32 -11.76 -3.57
C THR A 1076 -35.61 -10.53 -3.02
N GLY A 1077 -36.30 -9.78 -2.18
CA GLY A 1077 -36.00 -8.37 -1.88
C GLY A 1077 -37.28 -7.54 -2.00
N VAL A 1078 -38.13 -7.82 -2.99
CA VAL A 1078 -39.52 -7.31 -3.05
C VAL A 1078 -40.35 -7.88 -1.88
N PHE A 1079 -40.15 -9.16 -1.59
CA PHE A 1079 -40.67 -9.89 -0.44
C PHE A 1079 -39.53 -10.42 0.44
N ALA A 1080 -39.86 -10.98 1.61
CA ALA A 1080 -38.87 -11.30 2.65
C ALA A 1080 -37.87 -12.39 2.23
N HIS A 1081 -36.58 -12.15 2.51
CA HIS A 1081 -35.52 -13.15 2.38
C HIS A 1081 -35.74 -14.32 3.35
N GLY A 1082 -35.63 -15.55 2.85
CA GLY A 1082 -36.01 -16.79 3.54
C GLY A 1082 -37.37 -17.35 3.11
N GLU A 1083 -38.18 -16.58 2.39
CA GLU A 1083 -39.45 -17.03 1.80
C GLU A 1083 -39.31 -17.36 0.30
N ASN A 1084 -38.07 -17.44 -0.21
CA ASN A 1084 -37.72 -17.65 -1.62
C ASN A 1084 -38.45 -18.85 -2.26
N ALA A 1085 -38.83 -19.86 -1.47
CA ALA A 1085 -39.55 -21.03 -1.93
C ALA A 1085 -40.93 -20.72 -2.54
N LEU A 1086 -41.52 -19.55 -2.23
CA LEU A 1086 -42.78 -19.08 -2.81
C LEU A 1086 -42.77 -19.13 -4.34
N GLU A 1087 -41.64 -18.82 -4.98
CA GLU A 1087 -41.51 -18.90 -6.44
C GLU A 1087 -41.82 -20.33 -6.94
N MET A 1088 -41.18 -21.33 -6.34
CA MET A 1088 -41.39 -22.74 -6.69
C MET A 1088 -42.83 -23.19 -6.41
N GLN A 1089 -43.40 -22.76 -5.28
CA GLN A 1089 -44.78 -23.07 -4.90
C GLN A 1089 -45.76 -22.54 -5.95
N LEU A 1090 -45.56 -21.31 -6.42
CA LEU A 1090 -46.37 -20.69 -7.46
C LEU A 1090 -46.18 -21.41 -8.81
N MET A 1091 -44.95 -21.78 -9.19
CA MET A 1091 -44.70 -22.54 -10.41
C MET A 1091 -45.53 -23.85 -10.45
N VAL A 1092 -45.52 -24.63 -9.37
CA VAL A 1092 -46.30 -25.88 -9.29
C VAL A 1092 -47.80 -25.59 -9.24
N LYS A 1093 -48.23 -24.59 -8.45
CA LYS A 1093 -49.64 -24.17 -8.37
C LYS A 1093 -50.20 -23.72 -9.73
N LEU A 1094 -49.34 -23.20 -10.61
CA LEU A 1094 -49.67 -22.79 -11.97
C LEU A 1094 -49.52 -23.90 -13.01
N GLY A 1095 -49.24 -25.14 -12.59
CA GLY A 1095 -49.31 -26.33 -13.45
C GLY A 1095 -47.96 -26.84 -13.96
N ALA A 1096 -46.83 -26.34 -13.44
CA ALA A 1096 -45.54 -26.96 -13.72
C ALA A 1096 -45.40 -28.29 -12.94
N ASP A 1097 -44.76 -29.29 -13.57
CA ASP A 1097 -44.38 -30.52 -12.88
C ASP A 1097 -43.35 -30.20 -11.77
N TRP A 1098 -43.65 -30.58 -10.53
CA TRP A 1098 -42.78 -30.34 -9.39
C TRP A 1098 -41.37 -30.90 -9.57
N ARG A 1099 -41.21 -32.00 -10.32
CA ARG A 1099 -39.89 -32.59 -10.62
C ARG A 1099 -39.06 -31.66 -11.49
N LYS A 1100 -39.70 -31.01 -12.47
CA LYS A 1100 -39.05 -29.99 -13.31
C LYS A 1100 -38.71 -28.76 -12.49
N VAL A 1101 -39.61 -28.32 -11.60
CA VAL A 1101 -39.35 -27.18 -10.70
C VAL A 1101 -38.14 -27.45 -9.80
N LEU A 1102 -38.02 -28.64 -9.20
CA LEU A 1102 -36.83 -28.99 -8.43
C LEU A 1102 -35.55 -28.99 -9.28
N LYS A 1103 -35.60 -29.50 -10.52
CA LYS A 1103 -34.47 -29.39 -11.46
C LYS A 1103 -34.12 -27.92 -11.73
N TRP A 1104 -35.11 -27.08 -12.01
CA TRP A 1104 -34.93 -25.65 -12.26
C TRP A 1104 -34.35 -24.90 -11.04
N ALA A 1105 -34.67 -25.34 -9.83
CA ALA A 1105 -34.16 -24.80 -8.57
C ALA A 1105 -32.81 -25.38 -8.13
N THR A 1106 -32.27 -26.39 -8.82
CA THR A 1106 -31.01 -27.05 -8.44
C THR A 1106 -30.04 -27.04 -9.62
N LEU A 1107 -29.99 -28.11 -10.40
CA LEU A 1107 -29.08 -28.25 -11.54
C LEU A 1107 -29.29 -27.14 -12.58
N GLY A 1108 -30.55 -26.81 -12.90
CA GLY A 1108 -30.89 -25.74 -13.83
C GLY A 1108 -30.45 -24.36 -13.33
N GLY A 1109 -30.51 -24.13 -12.02
CA GLY A 1109 -29.99 -22.92 -11.39
C GLY A 1109 -28.47 -22.82 -11.50
N TRP A 1110 -27.73 -23.91 -11.24
CA TRP A 1110 -26.29 -23.96 -11.47
C TRP A 1110 -25.91 -23.75 -12.94
N GLU A 1111 -26.61 -24.42 -13.87
CA GLU A 1111 -26.44 -24.23 -15.30
C GLU A 1111 -26.66 -22.79 -15.73
N CYS A 1112 -27.59 -22.09 -15.07
CA CYS A 1112 -27.80 -20.66 -15.26
C CYS A 1112 -26.60 -19.87 -14.78
N VAL A 1113 -26.17 -19.99 -13.51
CA VAL A 1113 -25.23 -19.06 -12.87
C VAL A 1113 -23.74 -19.33 -13.13
N ARG A 1114 -23.35 -20.56 -13.53
CA ARG A 1114 -21.95 -20.94 -13.81
C ARG A 1114 -21.32 -20.08 -14.91
N SER A 1115 -20.00 -19.88 -14.92
CA SER A 1115 -19.32 -19.08 -15.96
C SER A 1115 -19.38 -19.71 -17.37
N THR A 1116 -19.05 -18.93 -18.40
CA THR A 1116 -18.98 -19.42 -19.79
C THR A 1116 -17.91 -20.50 -20.00
N GLY A 1117 -16.95 -20.62 -19.07
CA GLY A 1117 -15.95 -21.70 -19.07
C GLY A 1117 -16.56 -23.11 -18.92
N TRP A 1118 -17.80 -23.20 -18.46
CA TRP A 1118 -18.59 -24.44 -18.35
C TRP A 1118 -19.48 -24.70 -19.57
N GLU A 1119 -19.40 -23.86 -20.60
CA GLU A 1119 -20.24 -23.95 -21.78
C GLU A 1119 -19.45 -24.41 -23.02
N GLY A 1120 -20.18 -24.79 -24.06
CA GLY A 1120 -19.60 -25.27 -25.32
C GLY A 1120 -18.76 -26.54 -25.18
N LYS A 1121 -17.84 -26.75 -26.14
CA LYS A 1121 -17.02 -27.97 -26.23
C LYS A 1121 -16.04 -28.12 -25.06
N ILE A 1122 -15.45 -27.02 -24.60
CA ILE A 1122 -14.50 -27.01 -23.47
C ILE A 1122 -15.24 -27.35 -22.18
N GLY A 1123 -16.39 -26.72 -21.94
CA GLY A 1123 -17.24 -27.02 -20.80
C GLY A 1123 -17.67 -28.48 -20.75
N ALA A 1124 -18.06 -29.06 -21.89
CA ALA A 1124 -18.40 -30.48 -21.98
C ALA A 1124 -17.22 -31.41 -21.61
N GLN A 1125 -16.00 -31.07 -22.03
CA GLN A 1125 -14.79 -31.81 -21.64
C GLN A 1125 -14.46 -31.64 -20.15
N ARG A 1126 -14.69 -30.46 -19.59
CA ARG A 1126 -14.52 -30.19 -18.16
C ARG A 1126 -15.51 -31.00 -17.33
N LEU A 1127 -16.80 -30.97 -17.70
CA LEU A 1127 -17.88 -31.77 -17.12
C LEU A 1127 -17.59 -33.28 -17.10
N ALA A 1128 -17.02 -33.81 -18.19
CA ALA A 1128 -16.67 -35.23 -18.30
C ALA A 1128 -15.58 -35.67 -17.31
N ARG A 1129 -14.82 -34.73 -16.74
CA ARG A 1129 -13.71 -35.00 -15.82
C ARG A 1129 -14.00 -34.58 -14.38
N VAL A 1130 -15.20 -34.06 -14.09
CA VAL A 1130 -15.57 -33.63 -12.72
C VAL A 1130 -15.43 -34.77 -11.71
N GLU A 1131 -15.75 -36.01 -12.12
CA GLU A 1131 -15.62 -37.20 -11.27
C GLU A 1131 -14.16 -37.59 -10.95
N GLU A 1132 -13.17 -36.98 -11.62
CA GLU A 1132 -11.75 -37.09 -11.27
C GLU A 1132 -11.39 -36.29 -10.00
N MET A 1133 -12.33 -35.53 -9.42
CA MET A 1133 -12.17 -34.75 -8.18
C MET A 1133 -11.13 -33.63 -8.25
N LYS A 1134 -10.90 -33.07 -9.45
CA LYS A 1134 -9.90 -32.00 -9.69
C LYS A 1134 -10.48 -30.59 -9.72
N GLU A 1135 -11.80 -30.47 -9.61
CA GLU A 1135 -12.54 -29.20 -9.69
C GLU A 1135 -12.93 -28.73 -8.28
N ASP A 1136 -12.06 -28.89 -7.29
CA ASP A 1136 -12.33 -28.47 -5.91
C ASP A 1136 -12.18 -26.96 -5.71
N ARG A 1137 -12.81 -26.44 -4.65
CA ARG A 1137 -12.85 -24.99 -4.37
C ARG A 1137 -11.47 -24.35 -4.16
N GLY A 1138 -10.47 -25.11 -3.72
CA GLY A 1138 -9.09 -24.64 -3.55
C GLY A 1138 -8.34 -24.52 -4.89
N THR A 1139 -8.77 -25.27 -5.90
CA THR A 1139 -8.18 -25.27 -7.24
C THR A 1139 -8.82 -24.24 -8.16
N VAL A 1140 -10.17 -24.21 -8.23
CA VAL A 1140 -10.88 -23.38 -9.22
C VAL A 1140 -11.62 -22.18 -8.62
N GLY A 1141 -11.74 -22.11 -7.29
CA GLY A 1141 -12.51 -21.08 -6.60
C GLY A 1141 -13.97 -21.51 -6.34
N ASP A 1142 -14.60 -20.90 -5.32
CA ASP A 1142 -15.88 -21.36 -4.78
C ASP A 1142 -17.04 -21.29 -5.80
N ASN A 1143 -17.13 -20.21 -6.59
CA ASN A 1143 -18.19 -20.04 -7.60
C ASN A 1143 -17.95 -20.87 -8.88
N GLU A 1144 -16.77 -21.45 -9.04
CA GLU A 1144 -16.41 -22.27 -10.20
C GLU A 1144 -16.59 -23.77 -9.96
N VAL A 1145 -16.80 -24.22 -8.71
CA VAL A 1145 -17.06 -25.63 -8.42
C VAL A 1145 -18.46 -26.03 -8.92
N PRO A 1146 -18.64 -27.18 -9.59
CA PRO A 1146 -19.96 -27.70 -9.94
C PRO A 1146 -20.85 -27.96 -8.71
N PHE A 1147 -22.11 -27.50 -8.75
CA PHE A 1147 -23.12 -27.80 -7.72
C PHE A 1147 -24.50 -28.02 -8.36
N GLY A 1148 -25.54 -28.18 -7.54
CA GLY A 1148 -26.91 -28.38 -8.02
C GLY A 1148 -27.28 -29.83 -8.33
N ALA A 1149 -26.38 -30.78 -8.08
CA ALA A 1149 -26.68 -32.21 -8.13
C ALA A 1149 -25.90 -32.98 -7.05
N ILE A 1150 -26.51 -34.02 -6.50
CA ILE A 1150 -25.83 -34.97 -5.61
C ILE A 1150 -25.06 -35.96 -6.49
N ARG A 1151 -23.82 -35.62 -6.85
CA ARG A 1151 -22.96 -36.44 -7.72
C ARG A 1151 -21.50 -36.36 -7.29
N LYS A 1152 -20.73 -37.42 -7.55
CA LYS A 1152 -19.28 -37.42 -7.33
C LYS A 1152 -18.61 -36.23 -8.04
N GLY A 1153 -17.72 -35.54 -7.33
CA GLY A 1153 -17.00 -34.37 -7.82
C GLY A 1153 -17.77 -33.05 -7.75
N PHE A 1154 -19.05 -33.07 -7.40
CA PHE A 1154 -19.83 -31.85 -7.15
C PHE A 1154 -19.64 -31.38 -5.71
N ALA A 1155 -19.82 -30.09 -5.47
CA ALA A 1155 -19.81 -29.52 -4.14
C ALA A 1155 -20.88 -30.18 -3.25
N ALA A 1156 -20.51 -30.44 -2.00
CA ALA A 1156 -21.43 -30.90 -0.97
C ALA A 1156 -22.29 -29.73 -0.46
N ASP A 1157 -23.15 -29.25 -1.35
CA ASP A 1157 -24.23 -28.30 -1.10
C ASP A 1157 -25.53 -29.09 -1.04
N ILE A 1158 -25.92 -29.49 0.17
CA ILE A 1158 -26.93 -30.54 0.42
C ILE A 1158 -27.99 -30.01 1.39
N ILE A 1159 -29.26 -30.26 1.09
CA ILE A 1159 -30.37 -29.98 1.98
C ILE A 1159 -31.21 -31.24 2.22
N ALA A 1160 -31.96 -31.28 3.30
CA ALA A 1160 -32.95 -32.34 3.51
C ALA A 1160 -34.26 -31.80 4.07
N THR A 1161 -35.36 -32.27 3.49
CA THR A 1161 -36.72 -31.91 3.89
C THR A 1161 -37.44 -33.10 4.54
N SER A 1162 -38.30 -32.77 5.50
CA SER A 1162 -39.26 -33.71 6.09
C SER A 1162 -40.57 -33.81 5.31
N GLY A 1163 -40.83 -32.90 4.37
CA GLY A 1163 -42.06 -32.89 3.58
C GLY A 1163 -42.07 -33.86 2.41
N ASP A 1164 -43.27 -34.14 1.91
CA ASP A 1164 -43.53 -35.06 0.81
C ASP A 1164 -43.88 -34.29 -0.47
N PHE A 1165 -42.96 -34.31 -1.45
CA PHE A 1165 -43.12 -33.61 -2.72
C PHE A 1165 -44.29 -34.12 -3.58
N GLU A 1166 -44.72 -35.37 -3.40
CA GLU A 1166 -45.79 -35.96 -4.21
C GLU A 1166 -47.18 -35.59 -3.68
N GLN A 1167 -47.30 -35.43 -2.36
CA GLN A 1167 -48.57 -35.11 -1.70
C GLN A 1167 -48.76 -33.60 -1.51
N ASP A 1168 -47.71 -32.91 -1.05
CA ASP A 1168 -47.75 -31.49 -0.76
C ASP A 1168 -46.38 -30.86 -1.02
N PHE A 1169 -46.14 -30.55 -2.30
CA PHE A 1169 -44.96 -29.84 -2.73
C PHE A 1169 -44.75 -28.52 -1.98
N GLY A 1170 -45.85 -27.80 -1.69
CA GLY A 1170 -45.81 -26.48 -1.09
C GLY A 1170 -45.12 -26.51 0.26
N SER A 1171 -45.66 -27.31 1.18
CA SER A 1171 -45.09 -27.52 2.50
C SER A 1171 -43.70 -28.16 2.44
N ALA A 1172 -43.42 -29.01 1.45
CA ALA A 1172 -42.13 -29.71 1.35
C ALA A 1172 -40.93 -28.81 1.04
N VAL A 1173 -41.13 -27.65 0.40
CA VAL A 1173 -40.07 -26.68 0.11
C VAL A 1173 -39.99 -25.52 1.11
N GLU A 1174 -40.90 -25.44 2.08
CA GLU A 1174 -40.87 -24.37 3.08
C GLU A 1174 -39.65 -24.46 4.00
N ALA A 1175 -39.15 -23.30 4.43
CA ALA A 1175 -37.99 -23.19 5.31
C ALA A 1175 -38.16 -23.97 6.65
N SER A 1176 -39.39 -24.11 7.12
CA SER A 1176 -39.79 -24.90 8.30
C SER A 1176 -39.58 -26.40 8.10
N SER A 1177 -39.79 -26.91 6.88
CA SER A 1177 -39.66 -28.32 6.52
C SER A 1177 -38.22 -28.71 6.17
N ILE A 1178 -37.38 -27.74 5.80
CA ILE A 1178 -35.93 -27.95 5.59
C ILE A 1178 -35.24 -28.14 6.95
N LEU A 1179 -34.92 -29.37 7.31
CA LEU A 1179 -34.32 -29.71 8.60
C LEU A 1179 -32.78 -29.76 8.57
N PHE A 1180 -32.19 -29.88 7.38
CA PHE A 1180 -30.75 -30.00 7.20
C PHE A 1180 -30.24 -29.09 6.09
N VAL A 1181 -29.12 -28.41 6.32
CA VAL A 1181 -28.42 -27.58 5.33
C VAL A 1181 -26.91 -27.75 5.50
N MET A 1182 -26.24 -28.16 4.41
CA MET A 1182 -24.80 -28.24 4.26
C MET A 1182 -24.37 -27.43 3.03
N LYS A 1183 -23.27 -26.68 3.13
CA LYS A 1183 -22.65 -25.95 2.03
C LYS A 1183 -21.14 -26.18 2.05
N GLY A 1184 -20.58 -26.60 0.92
CA GLY A 1184 -19.15 -26.87 0.77
C GLY A 1184 -18.60 -27.85 1.80
N GLY A 1185 -19.39 -28.85 2.19
CA GLY A 1185 -19.02 -29.86 3.20
C GLY A 1185 -19.19 -29.43 4.67
N HIS A 1186 -19.63 -28.20 4.93
CA HIS A 1186 -19.89 -27.69 6.28
C HIS A 1186 -21.40 -27.68 6.58
N VAL A 1187 -21.81 -28.20 7.74
CA VAL A 1187 -23.22 -28.25 8.17
C VAL A 1187 -23.58 -26.95 8.89
N TYR A 1188 -24.61 -26.25 8.41
CA TYR A 1188 -25.13 -25.00 8.98
C TYR A 1188 -26.48 -25.16 9.68
N LYS A 1189 -27.28 -26.16 9.28
CA LYS A 1189 -28.57 -26.48 9.90
C LYS A 1189 -28.67 -27.99 10.09
N GLN A 1190 -29.10 -28.43 11.27
CA GLN A 1190 -29.33 -29.83 11.60
C GLN A 1190 -30.53 -29.93 12.55
N ASP A 1191 -31.41 -30.90 12.33
CA ASP A 1191 -32.64 -31.11 13.10
C ASP A 1191 -33.52 -29.84 13.19
N GLY A 1192 -33.54 -29.04 12.11
CA GLY A 1192 -34.31 -27.79 12.03
C GLY A 1192 -33.65 -26.59 12.73
N SER A 1193 -32.55 -26.80 13.44
CA SER A 1193 -31.86 -25.76 14.22
C SER A 1193 -30.52 -25.36 13.58
N GLU A 1194 -30.12 -24.10 13.76
CA GLU A 1194 -28.79 -23.63 13.37
C GLU A 1194 -27.71 -24.34 14.17
N LYS A 1195 -26.65 -24.78 13.48
CA LYS A 1195 -25.48 -25.42 14.10
C LYS A 1195 -24.43 -24.34 14.41
N ALA A 1196 -24.03 -24.26 15.69
CA ALA A 1196 -23.12 -23.25 16.21
C ALA A 1196 -21.69 -23.37 15.68
#